data_AF-A0A6G1GDP8-F1
#
_entry.id   AF-A0A6G1GDP8-F1
#
_cell.length_a   1.000
_cell.length_b   1.000
_cell.length_c   1.000
_cell.angle_alpha   90.00
_cell.angle_beta   90.00
_cell.angle_gamma   90.00
#
_symmetry.space_group_name_H-M   'P 1'
#
loop_
_entity.id
_entity.type
_entity.pdbx_description
1 polymer ?
#
loop_
_entity_poly.entity_id
_entity_poly.type
_entity_poly.pdbx_seq_one_letter_code
_entity_poly.pdbx_strand_id
1 'polypeptide(L)'
;MEGYGSDDNEFVDAPEKRASRQLPADLPTSLDDRRTPAIHSTETEIYDAWQGQSQFLTTPVPAKPFNFNLALDEPDATTAQHLEDNENKMVEMLANQARLKSDSAGGNEVAILKDEKLSESERRDILQGMLNMAASNGEAERVRTLVTGPTKEYVDVDAPDQEGTPPLIYASCFGHQEVVAALLDAGADVDKRDKNQWTALMWALIDATSKHKAIAKLLLDHGANPDVKSSSGRSALDFIPPNGDISAYLHGSGYSIGSAGMTDDFYDRGLSQDRFEEELAESELRRRMMMESAINLEVDLGNLGLDEQPETLEELEEEGQEFIWDRCLNDQMFVFQEPDLERILDIIITNMTPQRSPSQKPVPANILFLAARYAHYYVGPELLEKLLVTAMDKINNVVERHQWDMTILAFWISNATLLLHYLRKDAQLVESTVEFQEQLADLINEIFILIIRDAERRMDKVLDAAMLDHETIPGFEGVHFQNEWKIFRTKPKIKEEPPEKRFRPPSPKRRALPSPRNITSLLSSTLFVLDLYDIHSVITAQILSQLLYWLGSELFNRVMSNRKYLARTKAMQIRMNVSSLEDWARANNRQPEHYEHGSVTATGENTVDAAKRHLAPGIQLLQWLQCFSSLGDDLESLVGTLQQLPRLNPQQLLHAVSYYRAEVGEKGLTKSAKDYLGYLHEEHTERKALGKKAAAASHADAPPSPPKPPADGADHPATPHKRQRSSGDQIGTPRTPLTPSQRSLDEAPENLLLDPTHMLPFALPSSTDMLVSYGAGFGGLDRERERKYIPTVPAEFLGKLDAEGGGAKKAKPSGPQLVAADKIDETFGGNSIDLISQPLGSKILAFSDEWFAAAANLTTKTAPVRKPGVFVHSGAWYDGWETRRHNPAPFDWVIIRLGVASGTVTGVEIDTAHFDGNHAPEIAVEGCFAEDDAVVTGEGFEGWETILGKQECGPNRRQAWVLEKATEKAYTHVRLQMYPDGGIARFRLYGQAVPVFPDDKDVVFELSAAVNGGIAVSRSDEHFGVKENLLLPNRGINMGDGWETKRTRGEHVDWVVFRLGAPGTIDHIVIDTGHFRGNFPQKVQVFAIQSEGDPDADDEGWVEVLPPQKSGPDAEHRYEKDLQNIDQAYSHAKLVIIPDGGVSRFRVFGRRSVE
;
A
#
# COMPACT_ATOMS: atom_id res chain seq x y z
N MET A 1 6.27 74.43 17.34
CA MET A 1 6.61 75.39 16.28
C MET A 1 7.11 74.56 15.12
N GLU A 2 6.20 74.25 14.20
CA GLU A 2 6.02 74.98 12.92
C GLU A 2 6.96 74.36 11.89
N GLY A 3 6.56 73.94 10.69
CA GLY A 3 5.32 74.00 9.92
C GLY A 3 5.64 73.26 8.62
N TYR A 4 4.74 72.41 8.11
CA TYR A 4 3.77 72.74 7.06
C TYR A 4 4.35 72.96 5.66
N GLY A 5 3.78 72.22 4.71
CA GLY A 5 3.54 72.62 3.31
C GLY A 5 4.05 71.60 2.30
N SER A 6 3.20 70.75 1.69
CA SER A 6 2.28 71.04 0.54
C SER A 6 3.09 71.33 -0.74
N ASP A 7 2.84 70.80 -1.93
CA ASP A 7 1.72 70.08 -2.55
C ASP A 7 2.17 69.59 -3.95
N ASP A 8 1.40 68.67 -4.54
CA ASP A 8 1.06 68.49 -5.97
C ASP A 8 2.01 67.85 -7.02
N ASN A 9 1.59 66.62 -7.39
CA ASN A 9 1.22 66.09 -8.71
C ASN A 9 2.15 66.00 -9.96
N GLU A 10 2.22 64.75 -10.44
CA GLU A 10 2.01 64.24 -11.82
C GLU A 10 3.13 64.22 -12.91
N PHE A 11 3.39 62.96 -13.33
CA PHE A 11 3.75 62.38 -14.64
C PHE A 11 5.11 62.64 -15.39
N VAL A 12 5.90 61.56 -15.46
CA VAL A 12 6.56 60.90 -16.64
C VAL A 12 7.39 61.75 -17.62
N ASP A 13 8.72 61.55 -17.73
CA ASP A 13 9.39 60.56 -18.63
C ASP A 13 10.94 60.60 -18.53
N ALA A 14 11.60 59.57 -19.09
CA ALA A 14 13.00 59.09 -18.97
C ALA A 14 14.21 60.04 -19.21
N PRO A 15 15.46 59.60 -18.89
CA PRO A 15 16.64 60.10 -19.61
C PRO A 15 17.74 59.08 -20.01
N GLU A 16 18.53 59.53 -20.99
CA GLU A 16 19.59 58.91 -21.79
C GLU A 16 20.98 58.75 -21.10
N LYS A 17 21.84 57.94 -21.76
CA LYS A 17 23.22 57.55 -21.38
C LYS A 17 24.30 58.63 -21.63
N ARG A 18 25.32 58.69 -20.76
CA ARG A 18 26.62 59.38 -21.00
C ARG A 18 27.83 58.46 -20.76
N ALA A 19 28.90 58.68 -21.54
CA ALA A 19 30.12 57.87 -21.66
C ALA A 19 31.25 58.23 -20.65
N SER A 20 32.20 57.30 -20.45
CA SER A 20 33.22 57.26 -19.38
C SER A 20 34.64 57.75 -19.78
N ARG A 21 35.46 58.08 -18.77
CA ARG A 21 36.88 58.53 -18.84
C ARG A 21 37.84 57.42 -18.34
N GLN A 22 39.06 57.33 -18.89
CA GLN A 22 40.09 56.32 -18.56
C GLN A 22 41.13 56.82 -17.52
N LEU A 23 41.73 55.88 -16.76
CA LEU A 23 42.71 56.09 -15.67
C LEU A 23 44.16 55.66 -16.05
N PRO A 24 45.21 56.08 -15.29
CA PRO A 24 46.64 55.94 -15.63
C PRO A 24 47.32 54.64 -15.16
N ALA A 25 48.58 54.46 -15.58
CA ALA A 25 49.21 53.19 -15.95
C ALA A 25 50.02 52.40 -14.90
N ASP A 26 49.62 52.35 -13.62
CA ASP A 26 50.44 51.68 -12.58
C ASP A 26 49.68 50.64 -11.71
N LEU A 27 48.86 49.79 -12.34
CA LEU A 27 48.24 48.61 -11.71
C LEU A 27 48.41 47.35 -12.60
N PRO A 28 48.59 46.15 -11.99
CA PRO A 28 48.83 44.90 -12.71
C PRO A 28 47.62 44.46 -13.55
N THR A 29 47.89 44.06 -14.80
CA THR A 29 46.92 43.83 -15.88
C THR A 29 46.28 42.43 -15.87
N SER A 30 45.92 41.87 -14.71
CA SER A 30 45.21 40.57 -14.62
C SER A 30 43.81 40.63 -14.00
N LEU A 31 43.29 41.83 -13.73
CA LEU A 31 41.91 42.07 -13.31
C LEU A 31 41.31 43.14 -14.21
N ASP A 32 40.81 42.70 -15.36
CA ASP A 32 40.08 43.54 -16.31
C ASP A 32 38.58 43.47 -15.94
N ASP A 33 38.14 44.37 -15.05
CA ASP A 33 36.74 44.50 -14.56
C ASP A 33 35.77 45.06 -15.63
N ARG A 34 35.93 44.63 -16.88
CA ARG A 34 35.08 45.02 -18.03
C ARG A 34 34.26 43.88 -18.61
N ARG A 35 34.12 42.76 -17.89
CA ARG A 35 33.01 41.83 -18.13
C ARG A 35 31.89 42.16 -17.16
N THR A 36 30.72 42.47 -17.70
CA THR A 36 29.47 42.41 -16.94
C THR A 36 29.43 41.06 -16.22
N PRO A 37 29.33 41.01 -14.89
CA PRO A 37 29.15 39.74 -14.19
C PRO A 37 27.85 39.11 -14.71
N ALA A 38 27.88 37.84 -15.04
CA ALA A 38 26.66 37.08 -15.15
C ALA A 38 25.97 37.15 -13.78
N ILE A 39 24.70 37.55 -13.75
CA ILE A 39 23.90 37.50 -12.53
C ILE A 39 23.77 36.01 -12.18
N HIS A 40 24.58 35.54 -11.23
CA HIS A 40 24.37 34.24 -10.62
C HIS A 40 23.22 34.37 -9.63
N SER A 41 22.17 33.60 -9.85
CA SER A 41 21.09 33.39 -8.89
C SER A 41 21.68 32.90 -7.57
N THR A 42 21.36 33.55 -6.46
CA THR A 42 21.71 33.05 -5.14
C THR A 42 20.93 31.76 -4.88
N GLU A 43 21.62 30.63 -4.96
CA GLU A 43 21.11 29.31 -4.59
C GLU A 43 20.95 29.27 -3.07
N THR A 44 19.75 28.89 -2.61
CA THR A 44 19.49 28.69 -1.17
C THR A 44 19.44 27.18 -0.94
N GLU A 45 20.41 26.67 -0.19
CA GLU A 45 20.49 25.27 0.21
C GLU A 45 19.54 25.02 1.37
N ILE A 46 18.61 24.07 1.22
CA ILE A 46 17.77 23.58 2.30
C ILE A 46 18.08 22.10 2.50
N TYR A 47 18.49 21.75 3.72
CA TYR A 47 18.70 20.38 4.13
C TYR A 47 17.36 19.75 4.53
N ASP A 48 16.86 18.82 3.73
CA ASP A 48 15.68 18.04 4.06
C ASP A 48 16.07 16.82 4.90
N ALA A 49 15.79 16.89 6.20
CA ALA A 49 16.10 15.82 7.15
C ALA A 49 15.32 14.52 6.90
N TRP A 50 14.31 14.52 6.02
CA TRP A 50 13.53 13.34 5.66
C TRP A 50 14.08 12.58 4.44
N GLN A 51 14.79 13.24 3.53
CA GLN A 51 15.38 12.61 2.33
C GLN A 51 16.90 12.47 2.39
N GLY A 52 17.58 13.06 3.38
CA GLY A 52 19.03 12.91 3.56
C GLY A 52 19.88 13.53 2.43
N GLN A 53 19.29 14.38 1.58
CA GLN A 53 20.01 15.13 0.54
C GLN A 53 19.73 16.63 0.64
N SER A 54 20.74 17.44 0.31
CA SER A 54 20.63 18.89 0.18
C SER A 54 19.98 19.24 -1.16
N GLN A 55 18.81 19.88 -1.14
CA GLN A 55 18.19 20.41 -2.37
C GLN A 55 18.45 21.92 -2.48
N PHE A 56 18.86 22.34 -3.68
CA PHE A 56 19.03 23.74 -4.04
C PHE A 56 17.76 24.22 -4.78
N LEU A 57 17.04 25.17 -4.19
CA LEU A 57 15.90 25.83 -4.85
C LEU A 57 16.42 26.89 -5.83
N THR A 58 16.49 26.56 -7.12
CA THR A 58 16.62 27.59 -8.16
C THR A 58 15.26 28.25 -8.38
N THR A 59 15.20 29.58 -8.26
CA THR A 59 14.00 30.36 -8.61
C THR A 59 13.55 30.04 -10.04
N PRO A 60 12.24 29.83 -10.31
CA PRO A 60 11.78 29.52 -11.65
C PRO A 60 12.08 30.70 -12.57
N VAL A 61 12.81 30.45 -13.66
CA VAL A 61 12.99 31.41 -14.75
C VAL A 61 11.59 31.67 -15.34
N PRO A 62 11.18 32.93 -15.55
CA PRO A 62 9.91 33.20 -16.23
C PRO A 62 9.96 32.58 -17.61
N ALA A 63 9.04 31.65 -17.88
CA ALA A 63 8.89 31.03 -19.18
C ALA A 63 8.75 32.12 -20.25
N LYS A 64 9.56 32.04 -21.31
CA LYS A 64 9.28 32.79 -22.53
C LYS A 64 7.87 32.41 -22.98
N PRO A 65 7.01 33.37 -23.36
CA PRO A 65 5.67 33.04 -23.82
C PRO A 65 5.79 32.18 -25.08
N PHE A 66 5.31 30.95 -24.99
CA PHE A 66 4.91 30.21 -26.17
C PHE A 66 3.73 30.96 -26.80
N ASN A 67 3.92 31.47 -28.01
CA ASN A 67 2.80 31.90 -28.85
C ASN A 67 2.02 30.66 -29.27
N PHE A 68 1.07 30.24 -28.43
CA PHE A 68 0.07 29.25 -28.78
C PHE A 68 -1.09 30.00 -29.43
N ASN A 69 -1.12 30.01 -30.77
CA ASN A 69 -2.19 30.60 -31.55
C ASN A 69 -3.26 29.52 -31.79
N LEU A 70 -4.42 29.67 -31.14
CA LEU A 70 -5.56 28.77 -31.27
C LEU A 70 -6.51 29.31 -32.36
N ALA A 71 -6.12 29.17 -33.63
CA ALA A 71 -6.98 29.47 -34.78
C ALA A 71 -6.61 28.61 -36.00
N LEU A 72 -7.54 27.73 -36.37
CA LEU A 72 -7.92 27.20 -37.70
C LEU A 72 -6.90 26.53 -38.63
N ASP A 73 -7.33 25.39 -39.16
CA ASP A 73 -7.01 24.85 -40.49
C ASP A 73 -6.86 25.97 -41.54
N GLU A 74 -5.63 26.17 -42.03
CA GLU A 74 -5.35 26.57 -43.41
C GLU A 74 -4.10 25.82 -43.91
N PRO A 75 -4.09 25.32 -45.15
CA PRO A 75 -3.02 24.46 -45.65
C PRO A 75 -1.80 25.27 -46.08
N ASP A 76 -0.63 24.96 -45.52
CA ASP A 76 0.64 25.55 -45.92
C ASP A 76 1.05 25.14 -47.35
N ALA A 77 1.48 26.14 -48.14
CA ALA A 77 1.82 26.06 -49.56
C ALA A 77 3.02 25.13 -49.92
N THR A 78 3.70 24.56 -48.93
CA THR A 78 4.76 23.56 -49.13
C THR A 78 4.21 22.13 -49.29
N THR A 79 2.97 21.89 -48.87
CA THR A 79 2.31 20.58 -48.93
C THR A 79 1.69 20.32 -50.30
N ALA A 80 1.28 21.38 -51.02
CA ALA A 80 0.71 21.28 -52.36
C ALA A 80 1.75 20.91 -53.44
N GLN A 81 2.99 21.42 -53.34
CA GLN A 81 4.08 21.04 -54.26
C GLN A 81 4.48 19.57 -54.11
N HIS A 82 4.44 19.02 -52.89
CA HIS A 82 4.75 17.61 -52.65
C HIS A 82 3.66 16.64 -53.12
N LEU A 83 2.39 17.08 -53.22
CA LEU A 83 1.30 16.27 -53.78
C LEU A 83 1.29 16.30 -55.32
N GLU A 84 1.53 17.46 -55.96
CA GLU A 84 1.58 17.56 -57.42
C GLU A 84 2.76 16.77 -58.03
N ASP A 85 3.92 16.73 -57.35
CA ASP A 85 5.07 15.93 -57.78
C ASP A 85 4.84 14.41 -57.62
N ASN A 86 4.06 14.01 -56.61
CA ASN A 86 3.68 12.62 -56.40
C ASN A 86 2.58 12.14 -57.36
N GLU A 87 1.64 13.01 -57.75
CA GLU A 87 0.61 12.70 -58.75
C GLU A 87 1.19 12.62 -60.17
N ASN A 88 2.14 13.50 -60.53
CA ASN A 88 2.85 13.41 -61.81
C ASN A 88 3.72 12.14 -61.91
N LYS A 89 4.40 11.74 -60.82
CA LYS A 89 5.13 10.47 -60.73
C LYS A 89 4.20 9.25 -60.79
N MET A 90 3.02 9.30 -60.16
CA MET A 90 2.04 8.20 -60.23
C MET A 90 1.50 8.03 -61.65
N VAL A 91 1.26 9.13 -62.37
CA VAL A 91 0.85 9.12 -63.79
C VAL A 91 1.96 8.62 -64.70
N GLU A 92 3.21 8.99 -64.45
CA GLU A 92 4.38 8.48 -65.20
C GLU A 92 4.65 6.99 -64.93
N MET A 93 4.50 6.56 -63.66
CA MET A 93 4.62 5.17 -63.25
C MET A 93 3.47 4.31 -63.80
N LEU A 94 2.22 4.80 -63.80
CA LEU A 94 1.09 4.15 -64.48
C LEU A 94 1.29 4.11 -66.01
N ALA A 95 1.86 5.16 -66.60
CA ALA A 95 2.15 5.21 -68.04
C ALA A 95 3.24 4.20 -68.43
N ASN A 96 4.25 4.00 -67.59
CA ASN A 96 5.27 2.97 -67.79
C ASN A 96 4.72 1.55 -67.55
N GLN A 97 3.85 1.36 -66.55
CA GLN A 97 3.14 0.09 -66.31
C GLN A 97 2.17 -0.27 -67.45
N ALA A 98 1.52 0.74 -68.05
CA ALA A 98 0.62 0.57 -69.19
C ALA A 98 1.35 0.22 -70.48
N ARG A 99 2.58 0.73 -70.70
CA ARG A 99 3.42 0.37 -71.86
C ARG A 99 3.97 -1.06 -71.79
N LEU A 100 4.11 -1.63 -70.59
CA LEU A 100 4.53 -3.02 -70.38
C LEU A 100 3.38 -4.03 -70.53
N LYS A 101 2.14 -3.64 -70.24
CA LYS A 101 0.96 -4.50 -70.48
C LYS A 101 0.61 -4.67 -71.96
N SER A 102 1.09 -3.80 -72.86
CA SER A 102 0.81 -3.90 -74.30
C SER A 102 1.75 -4.81 -75.08
N ASP A 103 2.94 -5.16 -74.57
CA ASP A 103 3.94 -5.93 -75.33
C ASP A 103 4.52 -7.10 -74.50
N SER A 104 3.71 -8.15 -74.39
CA SER A 104 4.16 -9.48 -73.94
C SER A 104 4.94 -10.17 -75.06
N ALA A 105 6.20 -9.76 -75.28
CA ALA A 105 7.20 -10.53 -76.04
C ALA A 105 8.61 -10.01 -75.68
N GLY A 106 9.46 -10.86 -75.11
CA GLY A 106 10.84 -10.52 -74.76
C GLY A 106 11.62 -9.94 -75.96
N GLY A 107 12.24 -8.77 -75.79
CA GLY A 107 13.02 -8.17 -76.88
C GLY A 107 13.61 -6.76 -76.72
N ASN A 108 13.36 -6.01 -75.64
CA ASN A 108 13.81 -4.60 -75.58
C ASN A 108 15.32 -4.39 -75.33
N GLU A 109 16.00 -5.24 -74.57
CA GLU A 109 17.40 -5.02 -74.16
C GLU A 109 18.38 -5.06 -75.34
N VAL A 110 18.20 -6.03 -76.24
CA VAL A 110 19.04 -6.20 -77.43
C VAL A 110 18.70 -5.16 -78.51
N ALA A 111 17.49 -4.60 -78.50
CA ALA A 111 17.06 -3.55 -79.43
C ALA A 111 17.66 -2.19 -79.04
N ILE A 112 17.70 -1.86 -77.75
CA ILE A 112 18.29 -0.62 -77.21
C ILE A 112 19.81 -0.59 -77.45
N LEU A 113 20.49 -1.73 -77.35
CA LEU A 113 21.92 -1.84 -77.67
C LEU A 113 22.24 -1.59 -79.16
N LYS A 114 21.28 -1.86 -80.07
CA LYS A 114 21.45 -1.73 -81.53
C LYS A 114 21.00 -0.36 -82.08
N ASP A 115 20.36 0.48 -81.28
CA ASP A 115 19.83 1.76 -81.75
C ASP A 115 20.94 2.83 -81.79
N GLU A 116 21.47 3.12 -82.98
CA GLU A 116 22.58 4.08 -83.21
C GLU A 116 22.25 5.53 -82.85
N LYS A 117 21.02 5.86 -82.47
CA LYS A 117 20.57 7.24 -82.18
C LYS A 117 20.75 7.70 -80.73
N LEU A 118 20.83 6.78 -79.77
CA LEU A 118 20.98 7.11 -78.35
C LEU A 118 22.46 7.26 -77.98
N SER A 119 22.77 8.31 -77.20
CA SER A 119 24.11 8.49 -76.63
C SER A 119 24.43 7.37 -75.63
N GLU A 120 25.72 7.05 -75.44
CA GLU A 120 26.12 5.98 -74.49
C GLU A 120 25.63 6.24 -73.05
N SER A 121 25.50 7.51 -72.64
CA SER A 121 24.95 7.89 -71.33
C SER A 121 23.46 7.59 -71.23
N GLU A 122 22.67 7.94 -72.25
CA GLU A 122 21.23 7.68 -72.25
C GLU A 122 20.92 6.17 -72.29
N ARG A 123 21.77 5.37 -72.95
CA ARG A 123 21.65 3.90 -72.93
C ARG A 123 21.92 3.33 -71.53
N ARG A 124 22.92 3.86 -70.80
CA ARG A 124 23.19 3.47 -69.42
C ARG A 124 22.01 3.80 -68.50
N ASP A 125 21.45 5.00 -68.60
CA ASP A 125 20.35 5.43 -67.74
C ASP A 125 19.07 4.60 -67.96
N ILE A 126 18.75 4.29 -69.23
CA ILE A 126 17.59 3.46 -69.56
C ILE A 126 17.79 2.01 -69.08
N LEU A 127 18.99 1.44 -69.29
CA LEU A 127 19.28 0.07 -68.85
C LEU A 127 19.34 -0.05 -67.32
N GLN A 128 19.84 0.98 -66.62
CA GLN A 128 19.85 1.04 -65.15
C GLN A 128 18.43 1.16 -64.59
N GLY A 129 17.60 2.03 -65.18
CA GLY A 129 16.17 2.13 -64.81
C GLY A 129 15.41 0.82 -65.04
N MET A 130 15.73 0.08 -66.09
CA MET A 130 15.17 -1.25 -66.36
C MET A 130 15.60 -2.29 -65.31
N LEU A 131 16.84 -2.24 -64.81
CA LEU A 131 17.30 -3.11 -63.72
C LEU A 131 16.52 -2.85 -62.42
N ASN A 132 16.35 -1.58 -62.03
CA ASN A 132 15.60 -1.20 -60.82
C ASN A 132 14.15 -1.67 -60.89
N MET A 133 13.51 -1.49 -62.05
CA MET A 133 12.13 -1.93 -62.27
C MET A 133 11.99 -3.46 -62.30
N ALA A 134 12.95 -4.16 -62.87
CA ALA A 134 12.97 -5.64 -62.84
C ALA A 134 13.17 -6.16 -61.40
N ALA A 135 14.00 -5.47 -60.61
CA ALA A 135 14.25 -5.81 -59.20
C ALA A 135 13.02 -5.58 -58.30
N SER A 136 12.24 -4.51 -58.54
CA SER A 136 11.00 -4.25 -57.79
C SER A 136 9.86 -5.22 -58.16
N ASN A 137 9.80 -5.65 -59.43
CA ASN A 137 8.73 -6.52 -59.93
C ASN A 137 9.00 -8.02 -59.71
N GLY A 138 10.22 -8.40 -59.31
CA GLY A 138 10.58 -9.80 -59.06
C GLY A 138 10.96 -10.60 -60.31
N GLU A 139 11.35 -9.95 -61.41
CA GLU A 139 11.65 -10.61 -62.69
C GLU A 139 13.09 -11.20 -62.74
N ALA A 140 13.31 -12.33 -62.06
CA ALA A 140 14.64 -12.93 -61.88
C ALA A 140 15.39 -13.26 -63.19
N GLU A 141 14.71 -13.82 -64.19
CA GLU A 141 15.33 -14.15 -65.49
C GLU A 141 15.79 -12.91 -66.27
N ARG A 142 15.09 -11.79 -66.08
CA ARG A 142 15.41 -10.51 -66.72
C ARG A 142 16.60 -9.84 -66.04
N VAL A 143 16.64 -9.85 -64.71
CA VAL A 143 17.79 -9.41 -63.92
C VAL A 143 19.03 -10.23 -64.26
N ARG A 144 18.91 -11.56 -64.36
CA ARG A 144 20.02 -12.43 -64.82
C ARG A 144 20.52 -12.05 -66.21
N THR A 145 19.62 -11.81 -67.15
CA THR A 145 19.98 -11.43 -68.54
C THR A 145 20.68 -10.08 -68.58
N LEU A 146 20.19 -9.09 -67.82
CA LEU A 146 20.78 -7.75 -67.74
C LEU A 146 22.19 -7.76 -67.14
N VAL A 147 22.42 -8.63 -66.15
CA VAL A 147 23.65 -8.63 -65.35
C VAL A 147 24.72 -9.61 -65.88
N THR A 148 24.30 -10.71 -66.53
CA THR A 148 25.22 -11.70 -67.14
C THR A 148 25.37 -11.56 -68.66
N GLY A 149 24.48 -10.81 -69.31
CA GLY A 149 24.46 -10.64 -70.76
C GLY A 149 25.40 -9.55 -71.32
N PRO A 150 25.26 -9.19 -72.60
CA PRO A 150 26.10 -8.18 -73.28
C PRO A 150 25.91 -6.75 -72.74
N THR A 151 24.94 -6.53 -71.86
CA THR A 151 24.62 -5.27 -71.18
C THR A 151 25.48 -5.01 -69.93
N LYS A 152 26.32 -5.96 -69.49
CA LYS A 152 27.16 -5.82 -68.29
C LYS A 152 28.08 -4.58 -68.32
N GLU A 153 28.52 -4.13 -69.50
CA GLU A 153 29.35 -2.92 -69.63
C GLU A 153 28.58 -1.60 -69.41
N TYR A 154 27.25 -1.66 -69.40
CA TYR A 154 26.36 -0.50 -69.30
C TYR A 154 25.50 -0.48 -68.02
N VAL A 155 25.58 -1.53 -67.19
CA VAL A 155 24.76 -1.70 -65.99
C VAL A 155 25.67 -1.83 -64.77
N ASP A 156 25.43 -0.99 -63.76
CA ASP A 156 26.10 -1.07 -62.47
C ASP A 156 25.12 -1.66 -61.44
N VAL A 157 25.49 -2.79 -60.83
CA VAL A 157 24.62 -3.56 -59.93
C VAL A 157 24.34 -2.80 -58.62
N ASP A 158 25.23 -1.88 -58.23
CA ASP A 158 25.13 -1.13 -56.97
C ASP A 158 24.78 0.36 -57.17
N ALA A 159 24.53 0.79 -58.41
CA ALA A 159 24.22 2.17 -58.70
C ALA A 159 22.87 2.57 -58.07
N PRO A 160 22.87 3.60 -57.18
CA PRO A 160 21.66 4.08 -56.57
C PRO A 160 20.80 4.83 -57.60
N ASP A 161 19.49 4.74 -57.43
CA ASP A 161 18.54 5.53 -58.21
C ASP A 161 18.50 7.00 -57.78
N GLN A 162 17.59 7.80 -58.35
CA GLN A 162 17.42 9.22 -57.98
C GLN A 162 17.00 9.42 -56.51
N GLU A 163 16.47 8.38 -55.86
CA GLU A 163 16.08 8.39 -54.45
C GLU A 163 17.20 7.88 -53.52
N GLY A 164 18.32 7.42 -54.09
CA GLY A 164 19.49 6.94 -53.36
C GLY A 164 19.44 5.44 -53.03
N THR A 165 18.55 4.67 -53.65
CA THR A 165 18.27 3.27 -53.30
C THR A 165 18.89 2.30 -54.31
N PRO A 166 19.73 1.35 -53.87
CA PRO A 166 20.27 0.28 -54.72
C PRO A 166 19.21 -0.77 -55.11
N PRO A 167 19.38 -1.46 -56.26
CA PRO A 167 18.46 -2.53 -56.70
C PRO A 167 18.26 -3.66 -55.68
N LEU A 168 19.30 -4.00 -54.90
CA LEU A 168 19.27 -5.04 -53.88
C LEU A 168 18.31 -4.72 -52.73
N ILE A 169 18.16 -3.44 -52.37
CA ILE A 169 17.23 -2.99 -51.31
C ILE A 169 15.78 -3.14 -51.77
N TYR A 170 15.47 -2.78 -53.02
CA TYR A 170 14.12 -3.00 -53.57
C TYR A 170 13.74 -4.48 -53.56
N ALA A 171 14.63 -5.36 -54.02
CA ALA A 171 14.37 -6.80 -54.02
C ALA A 171 14.14 -7.36 -52.60
N SER A 172 14.88 -6.84 -51.60
CA SER A 172 14.78 -7.27 -50.20
C SER A 172 13.51 -6.75 -49.52
N CYS A 173 13.13 -5.49 -49.76
CA CYS A 173 11.92 -4.86 -49.22
C CYS A 173 10.64 -5.51 -49.75
N PHE A 174 10.59 -5.90 -51.02
CA PHE A 174 9.42 -6.55 -51.62
C PHE A 174 9.38 -8.07 -51.48
N GLY A 175 10.43 -8.68 -50.90
CA GLY A 175 10.43 -10.11 -50.59
C GLY A 175 10.79 -11.03 -51.76
N HIS A 176 11.55 -10.55 -52.76
CA HIS A 176 11.89 -11.29 -53.98
C HIS A 176 13.19 -12.09 -53.85
N GLN A 177 13.12 -13.25 -53.19
CA GLN A 177 14.30 -14.07 -52.89
C GLN A 177 15.14 -14.47 -54.11
N GLU A 178 14.52 -14.85 -55.23
CA GLU A 178 15.25 -15.28 -56.45
C GLU A 178 16.01 -14.14 -57.13
N VAL A 179 15.51 -12.91 -57.00
CA VAL A 179 16.18 -11.70 -57.50
C VAL A 179 17.35 -11.33 -56.61
N VAL A 180 17.19 -11.41 -55.28
CA VAL A 180 18.28 -11.17 -54.32
C VAL A 180 19.44 -12.12 -54.59
N ALA A 181 19.17 -13.41 -54.80
CA ALA A 181 20.20 -14.38 -55.17
C ALA A 181 20.90 -14.02 -56.49
N ALA A 182 20.15 -13.64 -57.53
CA ALA A 182 20.72 -13.27 -58.82
C ALA A 182 21.61 -12.01 -58.77
N LEU A 183 21.27 -11.03 -57.92
CA LEU A 183 22.06 -9.81 -57.71
C LEU A 183 23.33 -10.11 -56.89
N LEU A 184 23.24 -10.97 -55.88
CA LEU A 184 24.40 -11.38 -55.06
C LEU A 184 25.38 -12.26 -55.84
N ASP A 185 24.89 -13.19 -56.66
CA ASP A 185 25.71 -14.00 -57.58
C ASP A 185 26.47 -13.15 -58.60
N ALA A 186 25.93 -11.96 -58.91
CA ALA A 186 26.57 -10.99 -59.79
C ALA A 186 27.60 -10.08 -59.09
N GLY A 187 27.74 -10.17 -57.77
CA GLY A 187 28.69 -9.40 -56.98
C GLY A 187 28.14 -8.08 -56.44
N ALA A 188 26.83 -7.96 -56.22
CA ALA A 188 26.25 -6.80 -55.52
C ALA A 188 26.82 -6.64 -54.10
N ASP A 189 27.06 -5.39 -53.68
CA ASP A 189 27.49 -5.06 -52.33
C ASP A 189 26.33 -5.22 -51.34
N VAL A 190 26.47 -6.20 -50.43
CA VAL A 190 25.44 -6.61 -49.48
C VAL A 190 25.11 -5.53 -48.46
N ASP A 191 26.09 -4.71 -48.09
CA ASP A 191 25.98 -3.68 -47.05
C ASP A 191 25.75 -2.29 -47.65
N LYS A 192 25.44 -2.19 -48.95
CA LYS A 192 25.12 -0.91 -49.58
C LYS A 192 23.88 -0.30 -48.94
N ARG A 193 23.97 0.99 -48.61
CA ARG A 193 22.96 1.72 -47.84
C ARG A 193 22.12 2.64 -48.71
N ASP A 194 20.85 2.76 -48.39
CA ASP A 194 19.96 3.78 -48.97
C ASP A 194 20.23 5.18 -48.41
N LYS A 195 19.46 6.17 -48.85
CA LYS A 195 19.51 7.56 -48.38
C LYS A 195 19.30 7.70 -46.87
N ASN A 196 18.51 6.81 -46.27
CA ASN A 196 18.25 6.77 -44.83
C ASN A 196 19.31 5.95 -44.07
N GLN A 197 20.34 5.49 -44.78
CA GLN A 197 21.43 4.69 -44.26
C GLN A 197 21.04 3.25 -43.85
N TRP A 198 19.94 2.73 -44.40
CA TRP A 198 19.47 1.36 -44.16
C TRP A 198 20.11 0.37 -45.12
N THR A 199 20.41 -0.84 -44.63
CA THR A 199 20.92 -1.95 -45.45
C THR A 199 19.78 -2.86 -45.92
N ALA A 200 20.06 -3.68 -46.93
CA ALA A 200 19.13 -4.70 -47.41
C ALA A 200 18.69 -5.66 -46.28
N LEU A 201 19.58 -5.96 -45.33
CA LEU A 201 19.30 -6.81 -44.17
C LEU A 201 18.27 -6.17 -43.21
N MET A 202 18.36 -4.86 -42.94
CA MET A 202 17.38 -4.15 -42.09
C MET A 202 15.97 -4.19 -42.68
N TRP A 203 15.86 -3.96 -44.00
CA TRP A 203 14.59 -4.03 -44.71
C TRP A 203 13.99 -5.45 -44.74
N ALA A 204 14.84 -6.49 -44.72
CA ALA A 204 14.37 -7.87 -44.62
C ALA A 204 13.94 -8.27 -43.19
N LEU A 205 14.39 -7.56 -42.15
CA LEU A 205 14.10 -7.91 -40.75
C LEU A 205 12.91 -7.15 -40.15
N ILE A 206 12.47 -6.05 -40.76
CA ILE A 206 11.33 -5.26 -40.25
C ILE A 206 10.00 -6.00 -40.32
N ASP A 207 9.82 -6.93 -41.27
CA ASP A 207 8.58 -7.68 -41.47
C ASP A 207 8.83 -9.20 -41.37
N ALA A 208 8.40 -9.81 -40.27
CA ALA A 208 8.72 -11.19 -39.88
C ALA A 208 7.92 -12.27 -40.67
N THR A 209 7.55 -12.01 -41.92
CA THR A 209 6.89 -13.02 -42.76
C THR A 209 7.87 -14.12 -43.20
N SER A 210 7.35 -15.33 -43.46
CA SER A 210 8.17 -16.51 -43.80
C SER A 210 9.08 -16.32 -45.03
N LYS A 211 8.74 -15.39 -45.93
CA LYS A 211 9.53 -15.10 -47.14
C LYS A 211 10.75 -14.22 -46.86
N HIS A 212 10.62 -13.20 -46.02
CA HIS A 212 11.76 -12.35 -45.66
C HIS A 212 12.77 -13.08 -44.76
N LYS A 213 12.33 -14.11 -44.01
CA LYS A 213 13.22 -15.03 -43.28
C LYS A 213 14.24 -15.71 -44.20
N ALA A 214 13.84 -16.13 -45.41
CA ALA A 214 14.74 -16.79 -46.36
C ALA A 214 15.75 -15.81 -46.99
N ILE A 215 15.34 -14.55 -47.17
CA ILE A 215 16.19 -13.47 -47.69
C ILE A 215 17.24 -13.06 -46.65
N ALA A 216 16.84 -12.92 -45.38
CA ALA A 216 17.78 -12.61 -44.30
C ALA A 216 18.88 -13.68 -44.18
N LYS A 217 18.53 -14.97 -44.30
CA LYS A 217 19.51 -16.07 -44.34
C LYS A 217 20.45 -15.95 -45.53
N LEU A 218 19.91 -15.68 -46.72
CA LEU A 218 20.70 -15.58 -47.94
C LEU A 218 21.65 -14.36 -47.93
N LEU A 219 21.22 -13.24 -47.34
CA LEU A 219 22.08 -12.07 -47.11
C LEU A 219 23.21 -12.36 -46.09
N LEU A 220 22.90 -13.05 -44.99
CA LEU A 220 23.88 -13.45 -43.98
C LEU A 220 24.89 -14.48 -44.51
N ASP A 221 24.44 -15.45 -45.31
CA ASP A 221 25.31 -16.44 -45.98
C ASP A 221 26.32 -15.78 -46.94
N HIS A 222 25.95 -14.65 -47.55
CA HIS A 222 26.81 -13.82 -48.40
C HIS A 222 27.62 -12.75 -47.63
N GLY A 223 27.58 -12.77 -46.28
CA GLY A 223 28.45 -11.94 -45.43
C GLY A 223 27.88 -10.58 -45.03
N ALA A 224 26.56 -10.38 -45.04
CA ALA A 224 25.94 -9.14 -44.54
C ALA A 224 26.36 -8.82 -43.10
N ASN A 225 26.70 -7.56 -42.82
CA ASN A 225 27.09 -7.12 -41.48
C ASN A 225 25.87 -6.66 -40.66
N PRO A 226 25.50 -7.35 -39.57
CA PRO A 226 24.34 -6.97 -38.75
C PRO A 226 24.58 -5.72 -37.89
N ASP A 227 25.85 -5.31 -37.71
CA ASP A 227 26.25 -4.22 -36.82
C ASP A 227 26.20 -2.83 -37.49
N VAL A 228 25.85 -2.78 -38.79
CA VAL A 228 25.66 -1.50 -39.48
C VAL A 228 24.51 -0.75 -38.82
N LYS A 229 24.73 0.52 -38.46
CA LYS A 229 23.71 1.37 -37.82
C LYS A 229 23.02 2.25 -38.85
N SER A 230 21.72 2.47 -38.75
CA SER A 230 20.96 3.42 -39.56
C SER A 230 21.19 4.87 -39.12
N SER A 231 20.61 5.85 -39.84
CA SER A 231 20.66 7.28 -39.47
C SER A 231 20.05 7.59 -38.09
N SER A 232 19.16 6.72 -37.59
CA SER A 232 18.55 6.80 -36.25
C SER A 232 19.33 6.03 -35.17
N GLY A 233 20.52 5.51 -35.50
CA GLY A 233 21.39 4.77 -34.56
C GLY A 233 21.02 3.29 -34.37
N ARG A 234 19.92 2.82 -34.98
CA ARG A 234 19.43 1.44 -34.85
C ARG A 234 20.18 0.47 -35.76
N SER A 235 20.53 -0.70 -35.24
CA SER A 235 21.16 -1.81 -35.98
C SER A 235 20.12 -2.77 -36.55
N ALA A 236 20.55 -3.70 -37.41
CA ALA A 236 19.67 -4.76 -37.90
C ALA A 236 19.13 -5.66 -36.77
N LEU A 237 19.87 -5.76 -35.65
CA LEU A 237 19.52 -6.60 -34.50
C LEU A 237 18.40 -6.00 -33.64
N ASP A 238 18.20 -4.67 -33.67
CA ASP A 238 17.18 -3.98 -32.86
C ASP A 238 15.75 -4.25 -33.35
N PHE A 239 15.61 -4.72 -34.59
CA PHE A 239 14.31 -5.05 -35.19
C PHE A 239 13.91 -6.51 -34.97
N ILE A 240 14.75 -7.32 -34.29
CA ILE A 240 14.51 -8.75 -34.06
C ILE A 240 13.79 -8.94 -32.72
N PRO A 241 12.62 -9.64 -32.67
CA PRO A 241 11.94 -9.93 -31.42
C PRO A 241 12.77 -10.90 -30.55
N PRO A 242 12.79 -10.74 -29.22
CA PRO A 242 13.76 -11.37 -28.33
C PRO A 242 13.75 -12.91 -28.23
N ASN A 243 12.90 -13.64 -28.96
CA ASN A 243 12.86 -15.13 -28.96
C ASN A 243 12.47 -15.73 -30.33
N GLY A 244 12.81 -15.09 -31.47
CA GLY A 244 12.45 -15.57 -32.81
C GLY A 244 13.43 -16.61 -33.42
N ASP A 245 12.98 -17.45 -34.37
CA ASP A 245 13.81 -18.43 -35.10
C ASP A 245 15.09 -17.84 -35.73
N ILE A 246 15.04 -16.56 -36.15
CA ILE A 246 16.17 -15.83 -36.72
C ILE A 246 17.22 -15.54 -35.65
N SER A 247 16.81 -15.28 -34.40
CA SER A 247 17.71 -15.13 -33.25
C SER A 247 18.49 -16.42 -33.01
N ALA A 248 17.81 -17.58 -33.06
CA ALA A 248 18.48 -18.89 -32.95
C ALA A 248 19.47 -19.16 -34.10
N TYR A 249 19.16 -18.69 -35.33
CA TYR A 249 20.06 -18.83 -36.47
C TYR A 249 21.28 -17.89 -36.38
N LEU A 250 21.13 -16.67 -35.87
CA LEU A 250 22.24 -15.75 -35.61
C LEU A 250 23.16 -16.30 -34.51
N HIS A 251 22.58 -16.87 -33.45
CA HIS A 251 23.32 -17.60 -32.41
C HIS A 251 24.06 -18.83 -32.97
N GLY A 252 23.43 -19.61 -33.84
CA GLY A 252 24.02 -20.80 -34.46
C GLY A 252 25.13 -20.49 -35.48
N SER A 253 25.14 -19.30 -36.06
CA SER A 253 26.11 -18.85 -37.06
C SER A 253 27.35 -18.17 -36.46
N GLY A 254 27.46 -18.12 -35.13
CA GLY A 254 28.62 -17.56 -34.43
C GLY A 254 28.56 -16.05 -34.18
N TYR A 255 27.42 -15.40 -34.46
CA TYR A 255 27.17 -14.03 -34.03
C TYR A 255 26.76 -14.07 -32.55
N SER A 256 27.73 -13.83 -31.68
CA SER A 256 27.50 -13.78 -30.23
C SER A 256 26.54 -12.63 -29.91
N ILE A 257 25.41 -12.92 -29.28
CA ILE A 257 24.68 -11.95 -28.43
C ILE A 257 25.56 -11.72 -27.19
N GLY A 258 26.64 -10.98 -27.41
CA GLY A 258 27.44 -10.34 -26.40
C GLY A 258 27.02 -8.88 -26.40
N SER A 259 26.66 -8.39 -25.23
CA SER A 259 26.42 -6.97 -24.95
C SER A 259 27.61 -6.11 -25.43
N ALA A 260 27.60 -5.72 -26.70
CA ALA A 260 28.66 -4.98 -27.37
C ALA A 260 28.07 -4.17 -28.52
N GLY A 261 27.22 -3.22 -28.16
CA GLY A 261 26.53 -2.33 -29.10
C GLY A 261 25.87 -1.11 -28.45
N MET A 262 25.71 -1.12 -27.12
CA MET A 262 25.49 0.06 -26.29
C MET A 262 26.78 0.86 -26.23
N THR A 263 26.95 1.76 -27.20
CA THR A 263 27.73 2.97 -26.98
C THR A 263 27.01 3.77 -25.90
N ASP A 264 27.40 3.53 -24.65
CA ASP A 264 27.70 4.54 -23.63
C ASP A 264 26.72 5.72 -23.46
N ASP A 265 25.41 5.47 -23.56
CA ASP A 265 24.41 6.42 -23.12
C ASP A 265 24.26 6.33 -21.61
N PHE A 266 25.09 7.15 -20.95
CA PHE A 266 25.15 7.47 -19.51
C PHE A 266 23.78 7.79 -18.85
N TYR A 267 22.70 7.90 -19.63
CA TYR A 267 21.35 8.23 -19.17
C TYR A 267 20.38 7.03 -19.12
N ASP A 268 20.68 5.85 -19.68
CA ASP A 268 19.68 4.78 -19.85
C ASP A 268 19.87 3.53 -18.96
N ARG A 269 20.94 3.50 -18.14
CA ARG A 269 21.08 2.47 -17.09
C ARG A 269 20.19 2.70 -15.86
N GLY A 270 19.54 3.86 -15.78
CA GLY A 270 18.65 4.24 -14.68
C GLY A 270 17.19 4.35 -15.10
N LEU A 271 16.70 3.52 -16.02
CA LEU A 271 15.30 3.58 -16.46
C LEU A 271 14.60 2.21 -16.64
N SER A 272 15.30 1.08 -16.51
CA SER A 272 14.63 -0.24 -16.39
C SER A 272 14.80 -0.82 -14.99
N GLN A 273 15.99 -0.66 -14.41
CA GLN A 273 16.23 -0.87 -12.99
C GLN A 273 15.48 0.20 -12.21
N ASP A 274 15.65 1.49 -12.51
CA ASP A 274 14.92 2.55 -11.80
C ASP A 274 13.42 2.60 -12.16
N ARG A 275 12.94 1.99 -13.26
CA ARG A 275 11.50 1.89 -13.52
C ARG A 275 10.86 0.68 -12.85
N PHE A 276 11.59 -0.42 -12.73
CA PHE A 276 11.17 -1.56 -11.90
C PHE A 276 11.32 -1.20 -10.42
N GLU A 277 12.38 -0.51 -10.03
CA GLU A 277 12.59 0.07 -8.70
C GLU A 277 11.70 1.28 -8.47
N GLU A 278 11.29 2.06 -9.48
CA GLU A 278 10.20 3.05 -9.36
C GLU A 278 8.87 2.34 -9.27
N GLU A 279 8.59 1.26 -10.00
CA GLU A 279 7.32 0.54 -9.87
C GLU A 279 7.24 -0.19 -8.53
N LEU A 280 8.37 -0.73 -8.05
CA LEU A 280 8.49 -1.41 -6.77
C LEU A 280 8.53 -0.36 -5.65
N ALA A 281 9.20 0.77 -5.81
CA ALA A 281 9.15 1.89 -4.87
C ALA A 281 7.83 2.63 -4.96
N GLU A 282 7.14 2.71 -6.08
CA GLU A 282 5.79 3.29 -6.23
C GLU A 282 4.79 2.33 -5.62
N SER A 283 4.91 1.01 -5.84
CA SER A 283 4.10 -0.03 -5.21
C SER A 283 4.33 -0.07 -3.71
N GLU A 284 5.57 0.03 -3.25
CA GLU A 284 5.97 0.06 -1.84
C GLU A 284 5.64 1.40 -1.19
N LEU A 285 5.76 2.52 -1.90
CA LEU A 285 5.30 3.84 -1.49
C LEU A 285 3.78 3.89 -1.45
N ARG A 286 3.08 3.26 -2.40
CA ARG A 286 1.62 3.04 -2.35
C ARG A 286 1.29 2.21 -1.12
N ARG A 287 2.01 1.11 -0.88
CA ARG A 287 1.82 0.20 0.27
C ARG A 287 2.07 0.92 1.60
N ARG A 288 3.10 1.79 1.67
CA ARG A 288 3.43 2.63 2.85
C ARG A 288 2.43 3.77 3.05
N MET A 289 2.06 4.50 2.00
CA MET A 289 1.00 5.53 2.03
C MET A 289 -0.38 4.92 2.37
N MET A 290 -0.62 3.68 1.94
CA MET A 290 -1.80 2.89 2.31
C MET A 290 -1.74 2.39 3.76
N MET A 291 -0.56 2.02 4.29
CA MET A 291 -0.37 1.69 5.71
C MET A 291 -0.60 2.89 6.63
N GLU A 292 -0.09 4.09 6.27
CA GLU A 292 -0.39 5.32 7.02
C GLU A 292 -1.90 5.63 7.05
N SER A 293 -2.64 5.22 6.02
CA SER A 293 -4.10 5.36 5.94
C SER A 293 -4.86 4.27 6.72
N ALA A 294 -4.27 3.09 6.90
CA ALA A 294 -4.87 1.98 7.63
C ALA A 294 -4.94 2.21 9.16
N ILE A 295 -4.09 3.10 9.69
CA ILE A 295 -4.14 3.57 11.09
C ILE A 295 -5.52 4.18 11.42
N ASN A 296 -6.16 4.83 10.46
CA ASN A 296 -7.48 5.46 10.64
C ASN A 296 -8.65 4.45 10.66
N LEU A 297 -8.40 3.18 10.34
CA LEU A 297 -9.45 2.17 10.20
C LEU A 297 -9.58 1.24 11.41
N GLU A 298 -8.77 1.44 12.46
CA GLU A 298 -8.67 0.54 13.63
C GLU A 298 -8.41 -0.92 13.20
N VAL A 299 -7.86 -1.12 12.00
CA VAL A 299 -7.48 -2.43 11.49
C VAL A 299 -6.22 -2.83 12.23
N ASP A 300 -6.28 -3.98 12.91
CA ASP A 300 -5.16 -4.51 13.67
C ASP A 300 -3.97 -4.74 12.72
N LEU A 301 -2.99 -3.83 12.80
CA LEU A 301 -1.81 -3.84 11.94
C LEU A 301 -0.80 -4.91 12.38
N GLY A 302 -1.04 -5.62 13.49
CA GLY A 302 -0.18 -6.71 13.95
C GLY A 302 -0.24 -7.95 13.06
N ASN A 303 -1.38 -8.20 12.41
CA ASN A 303 -1.58 -9.36 11.52
C ASN A 303 -1.26 -9.05 10.05
N LEU A 304 -0.34 -8.12 9.77
CA LEU A 304 -0.19 -7.53 8.43
C LEU A 304 0.57 -8.35 7.39
N GLY A 305 1.15 -9.50 7.76
CA GLY A 305 1.82 -10.42 6.81
C GLY A 305 2.76 -9.71 5.85
N LEU A 306 3.55 -8.75 6.36
CA LEU A 306 4.46 -7.94 5.55
C LEU A 306 5.78 -8.65 5.24
N ASP A 307 5.98 -9.83 5.83
CA ASP A 307 7.25 -10.57 5.81
C ASP A 307 7.25 -11.77 4.84
N GLU A 308 6.23 -11.93 4.00
CA GLU A 308 6.18 -13.03 3.02
C GLU A 308 6.89 -12.59 1.72
N GLN A 309 8.06 -13.22 1.45
CA GLN A 309 8.82 -12.99 0.22
C GLN A 309 8.05 -13.54 -0.99
N PRO A 310 8.15 -12.92 -2.18
CA PRO A 310 7.63 -13.52 -3.40
C PRO A 310 8.32 -14.87 -3.64
N GLU A 311 7.54 -15.90 -3.98
CA GLU A 311 8.03 -17.24 -4.30
C GLU A 311 9.15 -17.17 -5.35
N THR A 312 10.22 -17.94 -5.15
CA THR A 312 11.38 -17.92 -6.04
C THR A 312 11.06 -18.68 -7.34
N LEU A 313 11.64 -18.23 -8.46
CA LEU A 313 11.47 -18.87 -9.78
C LEU A 313 11.84 -20.37 -9.81
N GLU A 314 12.66 -20.84 -8.87
CA GLU A 314 13.05 -22.26 -8.76
C GLU A 314 11.96 -23.12 -8.09
N GLU A 315 11.15 -22.59 -7.15
CA GLU A 315 9.96 -23.28 -6.61
C GLU A 315 8.80 -23.31 -7.62
N LEU A 316 8.76 -22.33 -8.53
CA LEU A 316 7.75 -22.20 -9.59
C LEU A 316 7.91 -23.26 -10.71
N GLU A 317 9.05 -23.95 -10.82
CA GLU A 317 9.30 -24.95 -11.87
C GLU A 317 9.00 -26.40 -11.45
N GLU A 318 8.88 -26.71 -10.15
CA GLU A 318 8.80 -28.10 -9.66
C GLU A 318 7.40 -28.76 -9.69
N GLU A 319 6.29 -28.01 -9.79
CA GLU A 319 4.93 -28.56 -9.79
C GLU A 319 4.25 -28.58 -11.19
N GLY A 320 4.66 -29.55 -12.01
CA GLY A 320 4.20 -29.71 -13.40
C GLY A 320 2.89 -30.50 -13.60
N GLN A 321 1.76 -30.11 -12.99
CA GLN A 321 0.47 -30.76 -13.29
C GLN A 321 -0.70 -29.76 -13.45
N GLU A 322 -1.19 -29.62 -14.69
CA GLU A 322 -2.32 -28.72 -15.02
C GLU A 322 -3.64 -29.19 -14.37
N PHE A 323 -4.38 -28.26 -13.77
CA PHE A 323 -5.67 -28.55 -13.13
C PHE A 323 -6.74 -28.89 -14.18
N ILE A 324 -7.44 -30.01 -14.04
CA ILE A 324 -8.38 -30.50 -15.06
C ILE A 324 -9.82 -30.21 -14.63
N TRP A 325 -10.48 -29.31 -15.36
CA TRP A 325 -11.86 -28.89 -15.07
C TRP A 325 -12.92 -29.86 -15.62
N ASP A 326 -12.61 -30.57 -16.72
CA ASP A 326 -13.56 -31.46 -17.40
C ASP A 326 -13.78 -32.81 -16.69
N ARG A 327 -12.87 -33.21 -15.80
CA ARG A 327 -12.91 -34.48 -15.07
C ARG A 327 -12.30 -34.35 -13.68
N CYS A 328 -12.88 -35.04 -12.71
CA CYS A 328 -12.38 -35.07 -11.34
C CYS A 328 -11.26 -36.12 -11.19
N LEU A 329 -10.01 -35.66 -11.05
CA LEU A 329 -8.86 -36.53 -10.72
C LEU A 329 -8.72 -36.74 -9.21
N ASN A 330 -8.08 -37.86 -8.81
CA ASN A 330 -7.91 -38.25 -7.40
C ASN A 330 -7.13 -37.25 -6.54
N ASP A 331 -6.23 -36.48 -7.16
CA ASP A 331 -5.43 -35.41 -6.57
C ASP A 331 -6.17 -34.06 -6.50
N GLN A 332 -7.36 -33.95 -7.11
CA GLN A 332 -8.17 -32.72 -7.21
C GLN A 332 -9.49 -32.81 -6.45
N MET A 333 -9.50 -33.50 -5.32
CA MET A 333 -10.67 -33.65 -4.45
C MET A 333 -10.28 -33.63 -2.97
N PHE A 334 -11.19 -33.12 -2.13
CA PHE A 334 -11.04 -33.16 -0.68
C PHE A 334 -11.99 -34.24 -0.12
N VAL A 335 -11.41 -35.36 0.30
CA VAL A 335 -12.17 -36.51 0.80
C VAL A 335 -12.47 -36.31 2.28
N PHE A 336 -13.75 -36.38 2.66
CA PHE A 336 -14.19 -36.26 4.04
C PHE A 336 -15.31 -37.26 4.37
N GLN A 337 -15.53 -37.50 5.67
CA GLN A 337 -16.65 -38.29 6.16
C GLN A 337 -17.80 -37.38 6.63
N GLU A 338 -19.04 -37.83 6.48
CA GLU A 338 -20.23 -37.08 6.91
C GLU A 338 -20.19 -36.58 8.38
N PRO A 339 -19.74 -37.35 9.40
CA PRO A 339 -19.66 -36.84 10.76
C PRO A 339 -18.61 -35.75 10.98
N ASP A 340 -17.58 -35.68 10.11
CA ASP A 340 -16.52 -34.68 10.20
C ASP A 340 -16.90 -33.35 9.53
N LEU A 341 -17.99 -33.34 8.74
CA LEU A 341 -18.44 -32.18 7.99
C LEU A 341 -18.62 -30.93 8.87
N GLU A 342 -19.33 -31.06 9.99
CA GLU A 342 -19.62 -29.92 10.86
C GLU A 342 -18.34 -29.33 11.47
N ARG A 343 -17.41 -30.20 11.89
CA ARG A 343 -16.10 -29.81 12.42
C ARG A 343 -15.26 -29.10 11.36
N ILE A 344 -15.21 -29.64 10.14
CA ILE A 344 -14.46 -29.03 9.04
C ILE A 344 -15.00 -27.62 8.78
N LEU A 345 -16.32 -27.49 8.64
CA LEU A 345 -16.98 -26.20 8.41
C LEU A 345 -16.77 -25.21 9.56
N ASP A 346 -16.73 -25.67 10.82
CA ASP A 346 -16.40 -24.81 11.95
C ASP A 346 -14.97 -24.28 11.88
N ILE A 347 -14.01 -25.10 11.47
CA ILE A 347 -12.62 -24.69 11.30
C ILE A 347 -12.48 -23.70 10.14
N ILE A 348 -13.06 -24.00 8.97
CA ILE A 348 -12.85 -23.19 7.75
C ILE A 348 -13.73 -21.95 7.64
N ILE A 349 -14.89 -21.92 8.33
CA ILE A 349 -15.85 -20.80 8.26
C ILE A 349 -15.95 -20.06 9.59
N THR A 350 -16.18 -20.75 10.71
CA THR A 350 -16.54 -20.09 11.97
C THR A 350 -15.33 -19.59 12.76
N ASN A 351 -14.26 -20.38 12.82
CA ASN A 351 -13.06 -20.10 13.60
C ASN A 351 -11.91 -19.55 12.74
N MET A 352 -12.08 -19.51 11.42
CA MET A 352 -11.07 -18.98 10.51
C MET A 352 -11.00 -17.46 10.65
N THR A 353 -9.85 -16.96 11.09
CA THR A 353 -9.58 -15.53 11.10
C THR A 353 -9.08 -15.10 9.72
N PRO A 354 -9.42 -13.89 9.24
CA PRO A 354 -8.91 -13.38 7.97
C PRO A 354 -7.38 -13.36 7.96
N GLN A 355 -6.78 -14.23 7.13
CA GLN A 355 -5.33 -14.32 6.95
C GLN A 355 -4.90 -13.55 5.70
N ARG A 356 -3.68 -13.01 5.72
CA ARG A 356 -3.15 -12.21 4.60
C ARG A 356 -2.26 -12.98 3.63
N SER A 357 -1.79 -14.18 4.00
CA SER A 357 -0.92 -14.97 3.14
C SER A 357 -1.67 -15.38 1.87
N PRO A 358 -1.15 -15.10 0.66
CA PRO A 358 -1.83 -15.37 -0.61
C PRO A 358 -2.32 -16.82 -0.74
N SER A 359 -1.56 -17.77 -0.18
CA SER A 359 -1.88 -19.20 -0.14
C SER A 359 -3.04 -19.56 0.81
N GLN A 360 -3.28 -18.77 1.86
CA GLN A 360 -4.33 -19.04 2.85
C GLN A 360 -5.62 -18.26 2.61
N LYS A 361 -5.56 -17.13 1.88
CA LYS A 361 -6.75 -16.32 1.53
C LYS A 361 -7.88 -17.13 0.88
N PRO A 362 -7.62 -17.98 -0.14
CA PRO A 362 -8.68 -18.72 -0.83
C PRO A 362 -9.02 -20.07 -0.18
N VAL A 363 -8.43 -20.41 0.98
CA VAL A 363 -8.58 -21.74 1.61
C VAL A 363 -10.03 -22.14 1.83
N PRO A 364 -10.93 -21.29 2.37
CA PRO A 364 -12.34 -21.64 2.51
C PRO A 364 -12.99 -21.97 1.17
N ALA A 365 -12.78 -21.14 0.14
CA ALA A 365 -13.32 -21.39 -1.20
C ALA A 365 -12.77 -22.68 -1.83
N ASN A 366 -11.45 -22.90 -1.72
CA ASN A 366 -10.77 -24.07 -2.26
C ASN A 366 -11.27 -25.37 -1.61
N ILE A 367 -11.36 -25.42 -0.27
CA ILE A 367 -11.82 -26.61 0.44
C ILE A 367 -13.30 -26.88 0.13
N LEU A 368 -14.16 -25.86 0.16
CA LEU A 368 -15.58 -26.03 -0.15
C LEU A 368 -15.78 -26.55 -1.58
N PHE A 369 -15.03 -26.03 -2.55
CA PHE A 369 -15.08 -26.50 -3.93
C PHE A 369 -14.56 -27.93 -4.09
N LEU A 370 -13.40 -28.26 -3.52
CA LEU A 370 -12.82 -29.60 -3.59
C LEU A 370 -13.67 -30.65 -2.86
N ALA A 371 -14.34 -30.27 -1.77
CA ALA A 371 -15.31 -31.08 -1.05
C ALA A 371 -16.60 -31.28 -1.88
N ALA A 372 -17.07 -30.23 -2.57
CA ALA A 372 -18.21 -30.31 -3.47
C ALA A 372 -17.93 -31.24 -4.66
N ARG A 373 -16.72 -31.21 -5.24
CA ARG A 373 -16.27 -32.17 -6.26
C ARG A 373 -16.31 -33.60 -5.74
N TYR A 374 -15.78 -33.86 -4.54
CA TYR A 374 -15.84 -35.21 -3.94
C TYR A 374 -17.29 -35.68 -3.75
N ALA A 375 -18.14 -34.84 -3.15
CA ALA A 375 -19.54 -35.18 -2.88
C ALA A 375 -20.34 -35.47 -4.16
N HIS A 376 -20.17 -34.65 -5.20
CA HIS A 376 -20.87 -34.80 -6.48
C HIS A 376 -20.43 -36.04 -7.26
N TYR A 377 -19.12 -36.24 -7.44
CA TYR A 377 -18.59 -37.27 -8.34
C TYR A 377 -18.54 -38.67 -7.71
N TYR A 378 -18.39 -38.80 -6.38
CA TYR A 378 -18.12 -40.09 -5.73
C TYR A 378 -19.15 -40.55 -4.69
N VAL A 379 -19.96 -39.65 -4.12
CA VAL A 379 -20.89 -40.01 -3.03
C VAL A 379 -22.35 -39.92 -3.49
N GLY A 380 -22.83 -38.72 -3.84
CA GLY A 380 -24.21 -38.49 -4.24
C GLY A 380 -24.72 -37.07 -3.95
N PRO A 381 -25.83 -36.67 -4.56
CA PRO A 381 -26.35 -35.30 -4.50
C PRO A 381 -26.82 -34.89 -3.09
N GLU A 382 -27.27 -35.82 -2.24
CA GLU A 382 -27.72 -35.53 -0.88
C GLU A 382 -26.61 -34.97 0.02
N LEU A 383 -25.39 -35.51 -0.10
CA LEU A 383 -24.23 -35.01 0.66
C LEU A 383 -23.78 -33.64 0.14
N LEU A 384 -23.87 -33.42 -1.18
CA LEU A 384 -23.54 -32.14 -1.81
C LEU A 384 -24.50 -31.04 -1.31
N GLU A 385 -25.81 -31.30 -1.32
CA GLU A 385 -26.82 -30.36 -0.81
C GLU A 385 -26.56 -30.04 0.66
N LYS A 386 -26.35 -31.06 1.50
CA LYS A 386 -26.05 -30.88 2.93
C LYS A 386 -24.79 -30.06 3.17
N LEU A 387 -23.71 -30.33 2.44
CA LEU A 387 -22.45 -29.56 2.50
C LEU A 387 -22.69 -28.09 2.18
N LEU A 388 -23.34 -27.81 1.04
CA LEU A 388 -23.53 -26.46 0.53
C LEU A 388 -24.49 -25.64 1.41
N VAL A 389 -25.63 -26.21 1.82
CA VAL A 389 -26.59 -25.51 2.70
C VAL A 389 -25.96 -25.20 4.06
N THR A 390 -25.28 -26.19 4.68
CA THR A 390 -24.63 -25.97 5.99
C THR A 390 -23.50 -24.94 5.90
N ALA A 391 -22.75 -24.94 4.80
CA ALA A 391 -21.72 -23.95 4.55
C ALA A 391 -22.34 -22.55 4.40
N MET A 392 -23.39 -22.41 3.59
CA MET A 392 -24.10 -21.13 3.39
C MET A 392 -24.61 -20.56 4.72
N ASP A 393 -25.28 -21.37 5.52
CA ASP A 393 -25.81 -20.96 6.83
C ASP A 393 -24.69 -20.46 7.75
N LYS A 394 -23.55 -21.16 7.80
CA LYS A 394 -22.41 -20.73 8.63
C LYS A 394 -21.78 -19.43 8.10
N ILE A 395 -21.65 -19.27 6.77
CA ILE A 395 -21.12 -18.04 6.18
C ILE A 395 -22.04 -16.85 6.51
N ASN A 396 -23.36 -17.02 6.32
CA ASN A 396 -24.35 -16.00 6.68
C ASN A 396 -24.26 -15.62 8.15
N ASN A 397 -24.19 -16.60 9.06
CA ASN A 397 -24.03 -16.34 10.49
C ASN A 397 -22.76 -15.54 10.83
N VAL A 398 -21.64 -15.79 10.16
CA VAL A 398 -20.39 -15.04 10.38
C VAL A 398 -20.53 -13.61 9.85
N VAL A 399 -21.06 -13.44 8.64
CA VAL A 399 -21.31 -12.12 8.04
C VAL A 399 -22.27 -11.29 8.90
N GLU A 400 -23.34 -11.89 9.43
CA GLU A 400 -24.29 -11.22 10.31
C GLU A 400 -23.68 -10.79 11.65
N ARG A 401 -22.80 -11.61 12.24
CA ARG A 401 -22.10 -11.25 13.49
C ARG A 401 -21.12 -10.10 13.28
N HIS A 402 -20.52 -10.01 12.10
CA HIS A 402 -19.43 -9.08 11.76
C HIS A 402 -19.82 -8.02 10.72
N GLN A 403 -21.09 -7.58 10.71
CA GLN A 403 -21.63 -6.58 9.77
C GLN A 403 -20.89 -5.23 9.74
N TRP A 404 -20.08 -4.94 10.76
CA TRP A 404 -19.35 -3.67 10.93
C TRP A 404 -17.83 -3.82 10.80
N ASP A 405 -17.36 -5.01 10.42
CA ASP A 405 -15.95 -5.30 10.23
C ASP A 405 -15.64 -5.47 8.73
N MET A 406 -15.11 -4.40 8.14
CA MET A 406 -14.71 -4.37 6.73
C MET A 406 -13.76 -5.51 6.35
N THR A 407 -12.90 -5.97 7.25
CA THR A 407 -11.89 -6.99 6.94
C THR A 407 -12.51 -8.37 6.77
N ILE A 408 -13.45 -8.74 7.65
CA ILE A 408 -14.19 -9.99 7.56
C ILE A 408 -15.13 -9.99 6.35
N LEU A 409 -15.79 -8.86 6.09
CA LEU A 409 -16.63 -8.69 4.90
C LEU A 409 -15.81 -8.80 3.61
N ALA A 410 -14.63 -8.18 3.55
CA ALA A 410 -13.73 -8.27 2.40
C ALA A 410 -13.17 -9.69 2.19
N PHE A 411 -12.87 -10.40 3.28
CA PHE A 411 -12.45 -11.80 3.24
C PHE A 411 -13.55 -12.72 2.67
N TRP A 412 -14.79 -12.54 3.12
CA TRP A 412 -15.91 -13.36 2.67
C TRP A 412 -16.41 -13.02 1.27
N ILE A 413 -16.43 -11.75 0.86
CA ILE A 413 -16.80 -11.41 -0.53
C ILE A 413 -15.76 -11.94 -1.53
N SER A 414 -14.48 -11.93 -1.17
CA SER A 414 -13.42 -12.55 -1.99
C SER A 414 -13.61 -14.06 -2.11
N ASN A 415 -13.74 -14.78 -0.98
CA ASN A 415 -13.97 -16.23 -0.99
C ASN A 415 -15.29 -16.63 -1.67
N ALA A 416 -16.37 -15.87 -1.48
CA ALA A 416 -17.67 -16.13 -2.11
C ALA A 416 -17.63 -15.92 -3.64
N THR A 417 -16.97 -14.85 -4.11
CA THR A 417 -16.81 -14.61 -5.55
C THR A 417 -15.93 -15.66 -6.20
N LEU A 418 -14.89 -16.12 -5.52
CA LEU A 418 -14.00 -17.19 -5.98
C LEU A 418 -14.70 -18.56 -6.00
N LEU A 419 -15.47 -18.89 -4.95
CA LEU A 419 -16.28 -20.11 -4.92
C LEU A 419 -17.32 -20.12 -6.06
N LEU A 420 -17.99 -18.98 -6.29
CA LEU A 420 -18.92 -18.83 -7.42
C LEU A 420 -18.23 -19.05 -8.76
N HIS A 421 -16.98 -18.58 -8.91
CA HIS A 421 -16.18 -18.81 -10.11
C HIS A 421 -15.92 -20.30 -10.33
N TYR A 422 -15.42 -21.01 -9.30
CA TYR A 422 -15.08 -22.42 -9.41
C TYR A 422 -16.30 -23.28 -9.75
N LEU A 423 -17.45 -22.99 -9.11
CA LEU A 423 -18.71 -23.68 -9.41
C LEU A 423 -19.20 -23.43 -10.84
N ARG A 424 -18.94 -22.24 -11.40
CA ARG A 424 -19.27 -21.91 -12.80
C ARG A 424 -18.26 -22.45 -13.83
N LYS A 425 -17.05 -22.79 -13.41
CA LYS A 425 -15.97 -23.25 -14.30
C LYS A 425 -16.00 -24.77 -14.50
N ASP A 426 -16.43 -25.54 -13.50
CA ASP A 426 -16.55 -27.00 -13.61
C ASP A 426 -17.85 -27.41 -14.34
N ALA A 427 -17.70 -28.11 -15.46
CA ALA A 427 -18.80 -28.38 -16.39
C ALA A 427 -20.00 -29.14 -15.76
N GLN A 428 -19.77 -30.00 -14.76
CA GLN A 428 -20.85 -30.78 -14.14
C GLN A 428 -21.43 -30.11 -12.88
N LEU A 429 -20.59 -29.40 -12.12
CA LEU A 429 -21.04 -28.66 -10.95
C LEU A 429 -21.91 -27.45 -11.32
N VAL A 430 -21.69 -26.83 -12.49
CA VAL A 430 -22.53 -25.71 -12.98
C VAL A 430 -24.02 -26.06 -12.97
N GLU A 431 -24.38 -27.24 -13.51
CA GLU A 431 -25.77 -27.66 -13.66
C GLU A 431 -26.39 -28.14 -12.34
N SER A 432 -25.58 -28.73 -11.46
CA SER A 432 -26.06 -29.32 -10.19
C SER A 432 -26.18 -28.32 -9.04
N THR A 433 -25.56 -27.14 -9.14
CA THR A 433 -25.49 -26.15 -8.04
C THR A 433 -26.18 -24.82 -8.36
N VAL A 434 -27.11 -24.78 -9.32
CA VAL A 434 -27.78 -23.54 -9.78
C VAL A 434 -28.42 -22.75 -8.62
N GLU A 435 -29.18 -23.42 -7.75
CA GLU A 435 -29.85 -22.77 -6.61
C GLU A 435 -28.85 -22.18 -5.62
N PHE A 436 -27.74 -22.89 -5.37
CA PHE A 436 -26.67 -22.42 -4.50
C PHE A 436 -25.91 -21.23 -5.12
N GLN A 437 -25.69 -21.23 -6.44
CA GLN A 437 -25.07 -20.11 -7.14
C GLN A 437 -25.91 -18.82 -7.06
N GLU A 438 -27.24 -18.95 -7.10
CA GLU A 438 -28.17 -17.83 -6.91
C GLU A 438 -28.09 -17.30 -5.47
N GLN A 439 -28.15 -18.18 -4.47
CA GLN A 439 -28.00 -17.79 -3.06
C GLN A 439 -26.65 -17.14 -2.77
N LEU A 440 -25.56 -17.65 -3.37
CA LEU A 440 -24.22 -17.09 -3.22
C LEU A 440 -24.12 -15.71 -3.88
N ALA A 441 -24.80 -15.49 -5.01
CA ALA A 441 -24.88 -14.18 -5.65
C ALA A 441 -25.65 -13.16 -4.79
N ASP A 442 -26.73 -13.58 -4.15
CA ASP A 442 -27.49 -12.75 -3.20
C ASP A 442 -26.64 -12.38 -1.97
N LEU A 443 -25.90 -13.36 -1.43
CA LEU A 443 -24.96 -13.12 -0.32
C LEU A 443 -23.85 -12.12 -0.71
N ILE A 444 -23.28 -12.25 -1.91
CA ILE A 444 -22.27 -11.30 -2.41
C ILE A 444 -22.86 -9.87 -2.47
N ASN A 445 -24.11 -9.74 -2.93
CA ASN A 445 -24.81 -8.45 -2.96
C ASN A 445 -25.07 -7.91 -1.54
N GLU A 446 -25.45 -8.76 -0.59
CA GLU A 446 -25.61 -8.36 0.81
C GLU A 446 -24.29 -7.86 1.42
N ILE A 447 -23.20 -8.61 1.24
CA ILE A 447 -21.87 -8.22 1.74
C ILE A 447 -21.42 -6.90 1.08
N PHE A 448 -21.67 -6.72 -0.22
CA PHE A 448 -21.41 -5.47 -0.94
C PHE A 448 -22.11 -4.28 -0.27
N ILE A 449 -23.39 -4.41 0.08
CA ILE A 449 -24.15 -3.37 0.78
C ILE A 449 -23.58 -3.11 2.18
N LEU A 450 -23.19 -4.15 2.92
CA LEU A 450 -22.61 -4.01 4.27
C LEU A 450 -21.27 -3.27 4.25
N ILE A 451 -20.39 -3.58 3.28
CA ILE A 451 -19.12 -2.87 3.05
C ILE A 451 -19.38 -1.38 2.85
N ILE A 452 -20.31 -1.03 1.97
CA ILE A 452 -20.67 0.37 1.69
C ILE A 452 -21.18 1.06 2.96
N ARG A 453 -22.11 0.44 3.69
CA ARG A 453 -22.67 1.02 4.93
C ARG A 453 -21.61 1.26 6.00
N ASP A 454 -20.63 0.36 6.17
CA ASP A 454 -19.55 0.57 7.13
C ASP A 454 -18.65 1.74 6.72
N ALA A 455 -18.29 1.83 5.44
CA ALA A 455 -17.49 2.94 4.91
C ALA A 455 -18.22 4.30 5.03
N GLU A 456 -19.51 4.36 4.66
CA GLU A 456 -20.36 5.55 4.83
C GLU A 456 -20.40 6.01 6.29
N ARG A 457 -20.67 5.08 7.23
CA ARG A 457 -20.71 5.36 8.67
C ARG A 457 -19.40 5.95 9.19
N ARG A 458 -18.25 5.47 8.70
CA ARG A 458 -16.93 5.98 9.11
C ARG A 458 -16.66 7.38 8.56
N MET A 459 -16.97 7.62 7.28
CA MET A 459 -16.80 8.93 6.65
C MET A 459 -17.74 9.99 7.23
N ASP A 460 -18.98 9.62 7.55
CA ASP A 460 -20.00 10.53 8.07
C ASP A 460 -19.57 11.25 9.36
N LYS A 461 -18.85 10.53 10.25
CA LYS A 461 -18.33 11.07 11.52
C LYS A 461 -17.38 12.25 11.35
N VAL A 462 -16.66 12.32 10.23
CA VAL A 462 -15.62 13.34 9.97
C VAL A 462 -15.99 14.31 8.85
N LEU A 463 -17.07 14.06 8.11
CA LEU A 463 -17.43 14.78 6.89
C LEU A 463 -17.59 16.29 7.09
N ASP A 464 -18.34 16.71 8.11
CA ASP A 464 -18.61 18.13 8.37
C ASP A 464 -17.32 18.89 8.70
N ALA A 465 -16.51 18.36 9.62
CA ALA A 465 -15.27 18.98 10.06
C ALA A 465 -14.22 19.01 8.95
N ALA A 466 -14.14 17.95 8.14
CA ALA A 466 -13.15 17.81 7.07
C ALA A 466 -13.50 18.59 5.80
N MET A 467 -14.77 18.56 5.35
CA MET A 467 -15.16 19.08 4.03
C MET A 467 -15.84 20.45 4.10
N LEU A 468 -16.65 20.72 5.13
CA LEU A 468 -17.45 21.95 5.22
C LEU A 468 -16.78 23.03 6.06
N ASP A 469 -16.18 22.65 7.19
CA ASP A 469 -15.60 23.60 8.14
C ASP A 469 -14.10 23.82 7.99
N HIS A 470 -13.37 22.94 7.29
CA HIS A 470 -11.92 23.02 7.13
C HIS A 470 -11.48 24.19 6.24
N GLU A 471 -10.73 25.15 6.80
CA GLU A 471 -10.24 26.35 6.10
C GLU A 471 -8.83 26.15 5.53
N THR A 472 -8.72 26.09 4.21
CA THR A 472 -7.45 25.91 3.49
C THR A 472 -6.62 27.20 3.37
N ILE A 473 -7.27 28.37 3.41
CA ILE A 473 -6.62 29.67 3.25
C ILE A 473 -6.75 30.48 4.55
N PRO A 474 -5.62 30.86 5.21
CA PRO A 474 -5.64 31.71 6.40
C PRO A 474 -6.18 33.12 6.06
N GLY A 475 -7.28 33.52 6.72
CA GLY A 475 -7.84 34.89 6.62
C GLY A 475 -9.35 35.01 6.42
N PHE A 476 -10.08 33.90 6.25
CA PHE A 476 -11.54 33.93 6.00
C PHE A 476 -12.41 34.21 7.25
N GLU A 477 -11.84 34.23 8.46
CA GLU A 477 -12.55 34.60 9.69
C GLU A 477 -13.04 36.06 9.74
N GLY A 478 -12.56 36.92 8.83
CA GLY A 478 -12.84 38.36 8.79
C GLY A 478 -14.02 38.81 7.91
N VAL A 479 -14.77 37.89 7.27
CA VAL A 479 -15.83 38.25 6.32
C VAL A 479 -17.03 38.86 7.04
N HIS A 480 -17.42 40.08 6.64
CA HIS A 480 -18.60 40.78 7.15
C HIS A 480 -19.80 40.56 6.24
N PHE A 481 -20.99 40.38 6.82
CA PHE A 481 -22.23 40.15 6.08
C PHE A 481 -23.20 41.33 6.22
N GLN A 482 -23.98 41.60 5.17
CA GLN A 482 -24.77 42.83 5.02
C GLN A 482 -25.80 43.09 6.14
N ASN A 483 -26.28 42.04 6.81
CA ASN A 483 -27.32 42.12 7.85
C ASN A 483 -26.78 41.98 9.29
N GLU A 484 -25.47 41.98 9.50
CA GLU A 484 -24.87 41.91 10.84
C GLU A 484 -24.62 43.30 11.43
N TRP A 485 -25.67 43.94 11.96
CA TRP A 485 -25.50 45.18 12.74
C TRP A 485 -24.96 44.87 14.14
N LYS A 486 -23.67 45.11 14.37
CA LYS A 486 -23.03 45.05 15.70
C LYS A 486 -23.21 46.39 16.42
N ILE A 487 -24.28 46.56 17.21
CA ILE A 487 -24.40 47.74 18.09
C ILE A 487 -23.63 47.54 19.42
N PHE A 488 -23.33 46.30 19.86
CA PHE A 488 -22.65 46.08 21.16
C PHE A 488 -21.69 44.86 21.22
N ARG A 489 -20.75 44.70 20.28
CA ARG A 489 -19.59 43.82 20.49
C ARG A 489 -18.28 44.55 20.17
N THR A 490 -17.44 44.71 21.18
CA THR A 490 -16.07 45.21 21.06
C THR A 490 -15.28 44.34 20.09
N LYS A 491 -14.53 44.98 19.18
CA LYS A 491 -13.68 44.30 18.19
C LYS A 491 -12.65 43.43 18.92
N PRO A 492 -12.58 42.09 18.73
CA PRO A 492 -11.35 41.39 19.03
C PRO A 492 -10.32 41.89 18.01
N LYS A 493 -9.26 42.56 18.49
CA LYS A 493 -8.10 42.86 17.66
C LYS A 493 -7.50 41.54 17.22
N ILE A 494 -7.77 41.13 15.98
CA ILE A 494 -6.99 40.09 15.31
C ILE A 494 -5.60 40.70 15.15
N LYS A 495 -4.60 40.14 15.84
CA LYS A 495 -3.20 40.45 15.57
C LYS A 495 -2.93 39.96 14.15
N GLU A 496 -2.67 40.87 13.22
CA GLU A 496 -2.05 40.49 11.95
C GLU A 496 -0.78 39.72 12.28
N GLU A 497 -0.76 38.44 11.91
CA GLU A 497 0.44 37.64 12.08
C GLU A 497 1.48 38.14 11.08
N PRO A 498 2.75 38.31 11.50
CA PRO A 498 3.80 38.77 10.62
C PRO A 498 3.92 37.82 9.41
N PRO A 499 4.21 38.33 8.20
CA PRO A 499 4.27 37.53 6.97
C PRO A 499 5.23 36.33 7.06
N GLU A 500 6.19 36.38 7.98
CA GLU A 500 7.13 35.30 8.29
C GLU A 500 6.50 34.04 8.91
N LYS A 501 5.33 34.13 9.56
CA LYS A 501 4.62 32.96 10.09
C LYS A 501 3.84 32.19 9.02
N ARG A 502 3.61 32.79 7.85
CA ARG A 502 2.87 32.19 6.73
C ARG A 502 3.65 31.04 6.08
N PHE A 503 4.96 31.01 6.28
CA PHE A 503 5.89 29.98 5.79
C PHE A 503 6.39 29.02 6.87
N ARG A 504 5.91 29.13 8.12
CA ARG A 504 6.22 28.13 9.16
C ARG A 504 5.26 26.94 9.04
N PRO A 505 5.75 25.69 9.18
CA PRO A 505 4.88 24.54 9.23
C PRO A 505 3.78 24.73 10.29
N PRO A 506 2.53 24.32 10.00
CA PRO A 506 1.42 24.51 10.94
C PRO A 506 1.73 23.82 12.27
N SER A 507 1.31 24.46 13.37
CA SER A 507 1.52 23.91 14.72
C SER A 507 0.90 22.50 14.84
N PRO A 508 1.46 21.60 15.66
CA PRO A 508 0.91 20.24 15.84
C PRO A 508 -0.60 20.21 16.15
N LYS A 509 -1.10 21.22 16.88
CA LYS A 509 -2.53 21.40 17.17
C LYS A 509 -3.38 21.77 15.95
N ARG A 510 -2.82 22.52 14.98
CA ARG A 510 -3.48 22.83 13.69
C ARG A 510 -3.40 21.65 12.72
N ARG A 511 -2.31 20.86 12.77
CA ARG A 511 -2.16 19.61 12.00
C ARG A 511 -3.15 18.52 12.45
N ALA A 512 -3.55 18.52 13.71
CA ALA A 512 -4.49 17.56 14.29
C ALA A 512 -5.97 17.89 14.03
N LEU A 513 -6.30 18.98 13.33
CA LEU A 513 -7.69 19.27 12.96
C LEU A 513 -8.12 18.40 11.78
N PRO A 514 -9.37 17.87 11.76
CA PRO A 514 -9.89 17.16 10.61
C PRO A 514 -9.75 17.99 9.33
N SER A 515 -9.27 17.33 8.28
CA SER A 515 -8.99 17.93 6.97
C SER A 515 -9.57 17.06 5.87
N PRO A 516 -9.71 17.57 4.63
CA PRO A 516 -10.13 16.75 3.49
C PRO A 516 -9.29 15.47 3.31
N ARG A 517 -8.03 15.49 3.80
CA ARG A 517 -7.15 14.31 3.80
C ARG A 517 -7.70 13.14 4.61
N ASN A 518 -8.51 13.40 5.64
CA ASN A 518 -9.13 12.34 6.44
C ASN A 518 -10.17 11.57 5.61
N ILE A 519 -10.97 12.24 4.78
CA ILE A 519 -11.92 11.57 3.88
C ILE A 519 -11.19 10.80 2.78
N THR A 520 -10.19 11.42 2.14
CA THR A 520 -9.39 10.71 1.12
C THR A 520 -8.61 9.54 1.70
N SER A 521 -8.15 9.64 2.95
CA SER A 521 -7.49 8.54 3.66
C SER A 521 -8.46 7.40 3.93
N LEU A 522 -9.70 7.67 4.35
CA LEU A 522 -10.74 6.65 4.54
C LEU A 522 -11.14 5.96 3.22
N LEU A 523 -11.17 6.70 2.11
CA LEU A 523 -11.37 6.12 0.77
C LEU A 523 -10.17 5.25 0.36
N SER A 524 -8.94 5.73 0.54
CA SER A 524 -7.72 4.96 0.28
C SER A 524 -7.61 3.70 1.14
N SER A 525 -8.01 3.76 2.40
CA SER A 525 -7.95 2.62 3.31
C SER A 525 -9.05 1.60 3.02
N THR A 526 -10.23 2.04 2.59
CA THR A 526 -11.26 1.14 2.07
C THR A 526 -10.73 0.41 0.83
N LEU A 527 -10.15 1.16 -0.12
CA LEU A 527 -9.52 0.59 -1.32
C LEU A 527 -8.43 -0.43 -0.98
N PHE A 528 -7.57 -0.10 -0.02
CA PHE A 528 -6.51 -0.99 0.46
C PHE A 528 -7.03 -2.31 1.00
N VAL A 529 -8.09 -2.30 1.82
CA VAL A 529 -8.67 -3.56 2.34
C VAL A 529 -9.26 -4.39 1.20
N LEU A 530 -9.89 -3.76 0.20
CA LEU A 530 -10.42 -4.49 -0.95
C LEU A 530 -9.30 -5.13 -1.79
N ASP A 531 -8.19 -4.43 -1.98
CA ASP A 531 -7.01 -4.94 -2.69
C ASP A 531 -6.28 -6.03 -1.93
N LEU A 532 -6.17 -5.86 -0.62
CA LEU A 532 -5.51 -6.82 0.26
C LEU A 532 -6.13 -8.21 0.16
N TYR A 533 -7.46 -8.30 0.03
CA TYR A 533 -8.16 -9.57 -0.12
C TYR A 533 -8.40 -9.96 -1.59
N ASP A 534 -7.73 -9.32 -2.55
CA ASP A 534 -7.81 -9.63 -3.98
C ASP A 534 -9.26 -9.58 -4.52
N ILE A 535 -10.08 -8.63 -4.04
CA ILE A 535 -11.47 -8.48 -4.52
C ILE A 535 -11.48 -8.02 -5.98
N HIS A 536 -12.39 -8.59 -6.76
CA HIS A 536 -12.51 -8.30 -8.19
C HIS A 536 -12.68 -6.80 -8.49
N SER A 537 -11.90 -6.29 -9.44
CA SER A 537 -11.81 -4.86 -9.81
C SER A 537 -13.16 -4.21 -10.13
N VAL A 538 -14.06 -4.96 -10.77
CA VAL A 538 -15.45 -4.56 -11.09
C VAL A 538 -16.29 -4.29 -9.85
N ILE A 539 -16.17 -5.13 -8.83
CA ILE A 539 -16.88 -4.93 -7.55
C ILE A 539 -16.27 -3.72 -6.84
N THR A 540 -14.93 -3.59 -6.83
CA THR A 540 -14.25 -2.44 -6.24
C THR A 540 -14.64 -1.11 -6.91
N ALA A 541 -14.71 -1.06 -8.23
CA ALA A 541 -15.12 0.13 -8.97
C ALA A 541 -16.58 0.53 -8.64
N GLN A 542 -17.48 -0.45 -8.52
CA GLN A 542 -18.85 -0.22 -8.10
C GLN A 542 -18.96 0.29 -6.65
N ILE A 543 -18.17 -0.27 -5.72
CA ILE A 543 -18.08 0.23 -4.33
C ILE A 543 -17.63 1.69 -4.34
N LEU A 544 -16.54 2.03 -5.04
CA LEU A 544 -16.03 3.40 -5.11
C LEU A 544 -17.05 4.37 -5.73
N SER A 545 -17.72 3.97 -6.81
CA SER A 545 -18.78 4.76 -7.45
C SER A 545 -19.92 5.04 -6.48
N GLN A 546 -20.38 4.04 -5.71
CA GLN A 546 -21.43 4.21 -4.70
C GLN A 546 -20.99 5.15 -3.58
N LEU A 547 -19.76 5.01 -3.07
CA LEU A 547 -19.24 5.91 -2.02
C LEU A 547 -19.12 7.36 -2.51
N LEU A 548 -18.71 7.58 -3.76
CA LEU A 548 -18.66 8.90 -4.38
C LEU A 548 -20.06 9.49 -4.60
N TYR A 549 -21.04 8.67 -4.97
CA TYR A 549 -22.44 9.07 -5.05
C TYR A 549 -23.00 9.52 -3.70
N TRP A 550 -22.77 8.72 -2.66
CA TRP A 550 -23.17 9.05 -1.29
C TRP A 550 -22.50 10.34 -0.81
N LEU A 551 -21.18 10.46 -0.96
CA LEU A 551 -20.42 11.68 -0.59
C LEU A 551 -20.93 12.92 -1.32
N GLY A 552 -21.16 12.83 -2.64
CA GLY A 552 -21.67 13.94 -3.44
C GLY A 552 -23.06 14.38 -3.00
N SER A 553 -23.95 13.42 -2.73
CA SER A 553 -25.32 13.66 -2.29
C SER A 553 -25.37 14.27 -0.88
N GLU A 554 -24.58 13.75 0.05
CA GLU A 554 -24.51 14.25 1.42
C GLU A 554 -23.89 15.65 1.51
N LEU A 555 -22.80 15.91 0.78
CA LEU A 555 -22.21 17.25 0.72
C LEU A 555 -23.20 18.25 0.12
N PHE A 556 -23.90 17.89 -0.95
CA PHE A 556 -24.94 18.72 -1.55
C PHE A 556 -26.05 19.02 -0.53
N ASN A 557 -26.57 18.00 0.15
CA ASN A 557 -27.67 18.13 1.10
C ASN A 557 -27.29 19.00 2.30
N ARG A 558 -26.08 18.83 2.83
CA ARG A 558 -25.57 19.61 3.98
C ARG A 558 -25.32 21.08 3.63
N VAL A 559 -24.79 21.37 2.43
CA VAL A 559 -24.66 22.74 1.91
C VAL A 559 -26.03 23.38 1.73
N MET A 560 -26.99 22.64 1.16
CA MET A 560 -28.31 23.15 0.82
C MET A 560 -29.20 23.39 2.04
N SER A 561 -29.07 22.55 3.07
CA SER A 561 -29.87 22.61 4.29
C SER A 561 -29.39 23.66 5.28
N ASN A 562 -28.09 24.02 5.25
CA ASN A 562 -27.51 24.95 6.21
C ASN A 562 -27.12 26.29 5.59
N ARG A 563 -27.86 27.34 5.99
CA ARG A 563 -27.63 28.72 5.57
C ARG A 563 -26.19 29.23 5.81
N LYS A 564 -25.46 28.66 6.78
CA LYS A 564 -24.06 29.01 7.06
C LYS A 564 -23.15 28.82 5.83
N TYR A 565 -23.43 27.81 5.01
CA TYR A 565 -22.60 27.45 3.86
C TYR A 565 -23.02 28.15 2.56
N LEU A 566 -24.22 28.75 2.52
CA LEU A 566 -24.73 29.52 1.38
C LEU A 566 -24.15 30.95 1.33
N ALA A 567 -22.84 31.04 1.16
CA ALA A 567 -22.09 32.29 0.98
C ALA A 567 -20.95 32.07 -0.02
N ARG A 568 -20.53 33.10 -0.75
CA ARG A 568 -19.47 33.01 -1.76
C ARG A 568 -18.15 32.48 -1.21
N THR A 569 -17.68 33.04 -0.09
CA THR A 569 -16.41 32.62 0.53
C THR A 569 -16.45 31.17 1.02
N LYS A 570 -17.55 30.74 1.63
CA LYS A 570 -17.75 29.33 2.03
C LYS A 570 -17.90 28.41 0.82
N ALA A 571 -18.55 28.83 -0.25
CA ALA A 571 -18.64 28.04 -1.48
C ALA A 571 -17.27 27.82 -2.13
N MET A 572 -16.41 28.85 -2.16
CA MET A 572 -15.04 28.73 -2.67
C MET A 572 -14.17 27.81 -1.79
N GLN A 573 -14.29 27.92 -0.46
CA GLN A 573 -13.61 27.04 0.49
C GLN A 573 -14.02 25.57 0.29
N ILE A 574 -15.33 25.28 0.26
CA ILE A 574 -15.84 23.92 0.06
C ILE A 574 -15.43 23.39 -1.32
N ARG A 575 -15.39 24.24 -2.36
CA ARG A 575 -14.93 23.83 -3.70
C ARG A 575 -13.47 23.37 -3.71
N MET A 576 -12.58 24.05 -2.96
CA MET A 576 -11.18 23.63 -2.78
C MET A 576 -11.06 22.31 -1.99
N ASN A 577 -11.93 22.09 -1.02
CA ASN A 577 -11.97 20.81 -0.30
C ASN A 577 -12.45 19.68 -1.22
N VAL A 578 -13.50 19.93 -2.02
CA VAL A 578 -14.03 18.98 -3.01
C VAL A 578 -13.02 18.66 -4.11
N SER A 579 -12.18 19.60 -4.54
CA SER A 579 -11.13 19.30 -5.53
C SER A 579 -10.12 18.29 -5.01
N SER A 580 -9.92 18.18 -3.69
CA SER A 580 -9.08 17.12 -3.10
C SER A 580 -9.66 15.72 -3.36
N LEU A 581 -10.98 15.58 -3.47
CA LEU A 581 -11.63 14.31 -3.85
C LEU A 581 -11.46 14.02 -5.35
N GLU A 582 -11.54 15.04 -6.21
CA GLU A 582 -11.28 14.91 -7.65
C GLU A 582 -9.81 14.52 -7.91
N ASP A 583 -8.88 15.11 -7.16
CA ASP A 583 -7.44 14.80 -7.21
C ASP A 583 -7.18 13.38 -6.75
N TRP A 584 -7.83 12.95 -5.66
CA TRP A 584 -7.74 11.57 -5.17
C TRP A 584 -8.28 10.57 -6.20
N ALA A 585 -9.41 10.86 -6.84
CA ALA A 585 -9.98 10.01 -7.88
C ALA A 585 -9.06 9.91 -9.12
N ARG A 586 -8.36 11.00 -9.48
CA ARG A 586 -7.34 10.99 -10.54
C ARG A 586 -6.13 10.14 -10.18
N ALA A 587 -5.64 10.25 -8.95
CA ALA A 587 -4.51 9.45 -8.47
C ALA A 587 -4.83 7.95 -8.34
N ASN A 588 -6.10 7.61 -8.07
CA ASN A 588 -6.57 6.23 -7.90
C ASN A 588 -7.55 5.83 -9.01
N ASN A 589 -7.26 6.20 -10.25
CA ASN A 589 -8.14 5.90 -11.37
C ASN A 589 -8.09 4.42 -11.75
N ARG A 590 -9.13 3.66 -11.41
CA ARG A 590 -9.27 2.27 -11.86
C ARG A 590 -10.09 2.21 -13.13
N GLN A 591 -9.58 1.46 -14.09
CA GLN A 591 -10.34 1.04 -15.25
C GLN A 591 -10.83 -0.39 -15.00
N PRO A 592 -12.14 -0.66 -15.06
CA PRO A 592 -12.65 -2.02 -15.03
C PRO A 592 -12.23 -2.71 -16.34
N GLU A 593 -11.08 -3.37 -16.39
CA GLU A 593 -10.63 -4.09 -17.60
C GLU A 593 -11.63 -5.22 -17.94
N HIS A 594 -12.62 -4.93 -18.79
CA HIS A 594 -13.52 -5.92 -19.37
C HIS A 594 -13.07 -6.22 -20.80
N TYR A 595 -13.01 -7.51 -21.14
CA TYR A 595 -12.66 -7.98 -22.47
C TYR A 595 -13.90 -8.60 -23.13
N GLU A 596 -14.79 -7.74 -23.63
CA GLU A 596 -15.92 -8.19 -24.45
C GLU A 596 -15.67 -7.83 -25.91
N HIS A 597 -15.75 -8.82 -26.81
CA HIS A 597 -15.72 -8.64 -28.27
C HIS A 597 -14.41 -8.09 -28.90
N GLY A 598 -13.27 -8.18 -28.21
CA GLY A 598 -11.98 -7.79 -28.78
C GLY A 598 -11.74 -6.27 -28.82
N SER A 599 -12.54 -5.47 -28.12
CA SER A 599 -12.18 -4.09 -27.79
C SER A 599 -11.81 -3.98 -26.31
N VAL A 600 -10.73 -3.25 -26.04
CA VAL A 600 -10.24 -2.84 -24.70
C VAL A 600 -11.14 -1.80 -24.03
N THR A 601 -12.40 -1.66 -24.46
CA THR A 601 -13.33 -0.66 -23.92
C THR A 601 -14.18 -1.29 -22.82
N ALA A 602 -13.82 -0.97 -21.58
CA ALA A 602 -14.54 -1.34 -20.38
C ALA A 602 -16.04 -0.98 -20.44
N THR A 603 -16.93 -1.94 -20.22
CA THR A 603 -18.34 -1.69 -19.90
C THR A 603 -18.49 -1.39 -18.40
N GLY A 604 -17.85 -0.30 -17.96
CA GLY A 604 -17.92 0.17 -16.57
C GLY A 604 -17.42 1.61 -16.45
N GLU A 605 -18.01 2.40 -15.56
CA GLU A 605 -17.58 3.79 -15.34
C GLU A 605 -16.25 3.81 -14.58
N ASN A 606 -15.24 4.49 -15.11
CA ASN A 606 -13.95 4.67 -14.44
C ASN A 606 -14.13 5.50 -13.16
N THR A 607 -13.23 5.32 -12.18
CA THR A 607 -13.30 6.06 -10.90
C THR A 607 -13.31 7.58 -11.10
N VAL A 608 -12.55 8.09 -12.06
CA VAL A 608 -12.53 9.52 -12.40
C VAL A 608 -13.86 9.99 -13.00
N ASP A 609 -14.46 9.19 -13.87
CA ASP A 609 -15.72 9.56 -14.53
C ASP A 609 -16.90 9.50 -13.55
N ALA A 610 -16.90 8.48 -12.66
CA ALA A 610 -17.83 8.38 -11.55
C ALA A 610 -17.71 9.59 -10.60
N ALA A 611 -16.49 9.98 -10.24
CA ALA A 611 -16.27 11.17 -9.40
C ALA A 611 -16.80 12.45 -10.07
N LYS A 612 -16.50 12.66 -11.37
CA LYS A 612 -17.02 13.81 -12.13
C LYS A 612 -18.55 13.80 -12.18
N ARG A 613 -19.17 12.65 -12.42
CA ARG A 613 -20.63 12.52 -12.55
C ARG A 613 -21.34 12.78 -11.23
N HIS A 614 -20.87 12.15 -10.15
CA HIS A 614 -21.55 12.15 -8.86
C HIS A 614 -21.29 13.41 -8.03
N LEU A 615 -20.11 14.03 -8.16
CA LEU A 615 -19.80 15.30 -7.50
C LEU A 615 -20.36 16.52 -8.27
N ALA A 616 -20.76 16.36 -9.54
CA ALA A 616 -21.23 17.45 -10.38
C ALA A 616 -22.37 18.30 -9.77
N PRO A 617 -23.45 17.75 -9.17
CA PRO A 617 -24.50 18.56 -8.56
C PRO A 617 -23.97 19.48 -7.45
N GLY A 618 -23.08 18.96 -6.59
CA GLY A 618 -22.43 19.75 -5.54
C GLY A 618 -21.52 20.83 -6.12
N ILE A 619 -20.69 20.49 -7.11
CA ILE A 619 -19.80 21.46 -7.77
C ILE A 619 -20.59 22.56 -8.46
N GLN A 620 -21.66 22.21 -9.17
CA GLN A 620 -22.54 23.18 -9.83
C GLN A 620 -23.24 24.08 -8.82
N LEU A 621 -23.66 23.57 -7.66
CA LEU A 621 -24.24 24.39 -6.59
C LEU A 621 -23.21 25.39 -6.06
N LEU A 622 -21.97 24.95 -5.81
CA LEU A 622 -20.89 25.81 -5.34
C LEU A 622 -20.49 26.85 -6.41
N GLN A 623 -20.53 26.50 -7.68
CA GLN A 623 -20.31 27.43 -8.81
C GLN A 623 -21.43 28.47 -8.88
N TRP A 624 -22.69 28.04 -8.76
CA TRP A 624 -23.84 28.93 -8.70
C TRP A 624 -23.66 29.98 -7.60
N LEU A 625 -23.38 29.55 -6.37
CA LEU A 625 -23.15 30.42 -5.20
C LEU A 625 -22.01 31.44 -5.38
N GLN A 626 -21.02 31.15 -6.24
CA GLN A 626 -19.91 32.06 -6.52
C GLN A 626 -20.22 33.06 -7.64
N CYS A 627 -20.98 32.65 -8.64
CA CYS A 627 -21.21 33.45 -9.85
C CYS A 627 -22.42 34.37 -9.72
N PHE A 628 -23.49 33.97 -9.04
CA PHE A 628 -24.77 34.67 -9.19
C PHE A 628 -24.76 36.10 -8.62
N SER A 629 -23.93 36.40 -7.62
CA SER A 629 -23.76 37.76 -7.08
C SER A 629 -23.00 38.70 -8.02
N SER A 630 -22.35 38.16 -9.05
CA SER A 630 -21.58 38.90 -10.06
C SER A 630 -22.34 39.17 -11.37
N LEU A 631 -23.47 38.48 -11.60
CA LEU A 631 -24.24 38.54 -12.85
C LEU A 631 -24.97 39.88 -13.08
N GLY A 632 -25.13 40.71 -12.05
CA GLY A 632 -25.70 42.05 -12.20
C GLY A 632 -27.12 42.08 -12.80
N ASP A 633 -27.36 43.03 -13.71
CA ASP A 633 -28.66 43.26 -14.38
C ASP A 633 -28.79 42.52 -15.73
N ASP A 634 -27.78 41.73 -16.13
CA ASP A 634 -27.70 41.12 -17.46
C ASP A 634 -28.39 39.75 -17.50
N LEU A 635 -29.57 39.71 -18.14
CA LEU A 635 -30.37 38.49 -18.30
C LEU A 635 -29.71 37.48 -19.27
N GLU A 636 -28.93 37.94 -20.24
CA GLU A 636 -28.29 37.06 -21.23
C GLU A 636 -27.16 36.25 -20.58
N SER A 637 -26.35 36.91 -19.76
CA SER A 637 -25.33 36.26 -18.92
C SER A 637 -25.93 35.26 -17.91
N LEU A 638 -27.12 35.55 -17.35
CA LEU A 638 -27.84 34.63 -16.48
C LEU A 638 -28.28 33.37 -17.24
N VAL A 639 -28.88 33.52 -18.42
CA VAL A 639 -29.30 32.38 -19.25
C VAL A 639 -28.11 31.53 -19.68
N GLY A 640 -26.99 32.15 -20.08
CA GLY A 640 -25.76 31.43 -20.41
C GLY A 640 -25.18 30.65 -19.22
N THR A 641 -25.23 31.22 -18.01
CA THR A 641 -24.79 30.53 -16.79
C THR A 641 -25.71 29.35 -16.44
N LEU A 642 -27.03 29.51 -16.58
CA LEU A 642 -27.99 28.45 -16.32
C LEU A 642 -27.84 27.27 -17.29
N GLN A 643 -27.49 27.52 -18.54
CA GLN A 643 -27.18 26.47 -19.52
C GLN A 643 -25.94 25.64 -19.13
N GLN A 644 -25.00 26.22 -18.39
CA GLN A 644 -23.80 25.53 -17.89
C GLN A 644 -24.07 24.68 -16.62
N LEU A 645 -25.26 24.79 -16.01
CA LEU A 645 -25.63 24.11 -14.77
C LEU A 645 -26.78 23.08 -14.97
N PRO A 646 -26.63 22.08 -15.85
CA PRO A 646 -27.71 21.17 -16.21
C PRO A 646 -28.13 20.18 -15.11
N ARG A 647 -27.32 20.02 -14.04
CA ARG A 647 -27.60 19.06 -12.95
C ARG A 647 -28.42 19.66 -11.81
N LEU A 648 -28.66 20.97 -11.82
CA LEU A 648 -29.43 21.66 -10.79
C LEU A 648 -30.87 21.94 -11.22
N ASN A 649 -31.82 21.65 -10.33
CA ASN A 649 -33.21 21.98 -10.55
C ASN A 649 -33.45 23.49 -10.33
N PRO A 650 -34.36 24.13 -11.09
CA PRO A 650 -34.74 25.54 -10.86
C PRO A 650 -35.19 25.83 -9.42
N GLN A 651 -35.83 24.84 -8.76
CA GLN A 651 -36.21 24.92 -7.34
C GLN A 651 -34.99 25.02 -6.40
N GLN A 652 -33.92 24.28 -6.69
CA GLN A 652 -32.69 24.31 -5.92
C GLN A 652 -31.97 25.66 -6.12
N LEU A 653 -31.92 26.14 -7.36
CA LEU A 653 -31.35 27.45 -7.67
C LEU A 653 -32.08 28.59 -6.93
N LEU A 654 -33.41 28.56 -6.93
CA LEU A 654 -34.25 29.56 -6.26
C LEU A 654 -34.09 29.52 -4.73
N HIS A 655 -34.02 28.32 -4.15
CA HIS A 655 -33.79 28.16 -2.72
C HIS A 655 -32.39 28.67 -2.32
N ALA A 656 -31.35 28.32 -3.07
CA ALA A 656 -29.99 28.82 -2.84
C ALA A 656 -29.95 30.36 -2.85
N VAL A 657 -30.63 31.01 -3.81
CA VAL A 657 -30.73 32.48 -3.89
C VAL A 657 -31.52 33.08 -2.72
N SER A 658 -32.59 32.42 -2.29
CA SER A 658 -33.48 32.94 -1.24
C SER A 658 -32.83 32.95 0.14
N TYR A 659 -32.01 31.94 0.43
CA TYR A 659 -31.32 31.79 1.72
C TYR A 659 -29.88 32.31 1.72
N TYR A 660 -29.35 32.73 0.57
CA TYR A 660 -27.98 33.23 0.45
C TYR A 660 -27.66 34.35 1.43
N ARG A 661 -26.44 34.31 1.96
CA ARG A 661 -25.91 35.30 2.90
C ARG A 661 -24.92 36.21 2.19
N ALA A 662 -25.41 37.37 1.75
CA ALA A 662 -24.60 38.36 1.03
C ALA A 662 -23.49 38.98 1.89
N GLU A 663 -22.29 39.02 1.32
CA GLU A 663 -21.11 39.65 1.93
C GLU A 663 -21.13 41.16 1.70
N VAL A 664 -20.47 41.93 2.59
CA VAL A 664 -20.44 43.41 2.48
C VAL A 664 -19.75 43.81 1.17
N GLY A 665 -20.48 44.51 0.30
CA GLY A 665 -20.01 44.94 -1.02
C GLY A 665 -20.57 44.13 -2.21
N GLU A 666 -21.31 43.05 -1.97
CA GLU A 666 -21.96 42.27 -3.03
C GLU A 666 -23.32 42.84 -3.45
N LYS A 667 -23.61 42.85 -4.75
CA LYS A 667 -24.96 43.14 -5.25
C LYS A 667 -25.75 41.84 -5.30
N GLY A 668 -26.94 41.83 -4.69
CA GLY A 668 -27.85 40.69 -4.78
C GLY A 668 -28.52 40.59 -6.15
N LEU A 669 -29.05 39.42 -6.47
CA LEU A 669 -29.78 39.19 -7.72
C LEU A 669 -30.99 40.14 -7.85
N THR A 670 -31.17 40.71 -9.05
CA THR A 670 -32.29 41.62 -9.37
C THR A 670 -33.65 40.94 -9.27
N LYS A 671 -34.71 41.75 -9.12
CA LYS A 671 -36.09 41.25 -9.05
C LYS A 671 -36.49 40.54 -10.35
N SER A 672 -36.10 41.07 -11.51
CA SER A 672 -36.36 40.48 -12.83
C SER A 672 -35.72 39.09 -13.00
N ALA A 673 -34.48 38.92 -12.54
CA ALA A 673 -33.80 37.61 -12.58
C ALA A 673 -34.43 36.59 -11.62
N LYS A 674 -34.90 37.01 -10.45
CA LYS A 674 -35.67 36.15 -9.52
C LYS A 674 -37.01 35.72 -10.11
N ASP A 675 -37.71 36.64 -10.77
CA ASP A 675 -38.99 36.38 -11.43
C ASP A 675 -38.80 35.38 -12.60
N TYR A 676 -37.69 35.50 -13.35
CA TYR A 676 -37.32 34.54 -14.41
C TYR A 676 -37.03 33.12 -13.87
N LEU A 677 -36.31 33.01 -12.75
CA LEU A 677 -36.09 31.72 -12.08
C LEU A 677 -37.39 31.11 -11.54
N GLY A 678 -38.31 31.95 -11.06
CA GLY A 678 -39.66 31.55 -10.65
C GLY A 678 -40.49 30.98 -11.81
N TYR A 679 -40.43 31.64 -12.97
CA TYR A 679 -41.08 31.16 -14.20
C TYR A 679 -40.53 29.78 -14.65
N LEU A 680 -39.20 29.62 -14.66
CA LEU A 680 -38.56 28.33 -15.00
C LEU A 680 -38.93 27.21 -14.02
N HIS A 681 -39.14 27.54 -12.74
CA HIS A 681 -39.61 26.59 -11.74
C HIS A 681 -41.03 26.12 -12.03
N GLU A 682 -41.94 27.04 -12.33
CA GLU A 682 -43.33 26.74 -12.68
C GLU A 682 -43.40 25.85 -13.93
N GLU A 683 -42.68 26.20 -15.00
CA GLU A 683 -42.58 25.39 -16.22
C GLU A 683 -42.04 23.96 -15.94
N HIS A 684 -41.01 23.85 -15.11
CA HIS A 684 -40.41 22.56 -14.75
C HIS A 684 -41.39 21.68 -13.94
N THR A 685 -42.14 22.27 -13.01
CA THR A 685 -43.17 21.56 -12.24
C THR A 685 -44.33 21.08 -13.11
N GLU A 686 -44.77 21.89 -14.08
CA GLU A 686 -45.81 21.51 -15.05
C GLU A 686 -45.35 20.36 -15.95
N ARG A 687 -44.11 20.42 -16.45
CA ARG A 687 -43.51 19.35 -17.27
C ARG A 687 -43.40 18.03 -16.51
N LYS A 688 -43.00 18.06 -15.22
CA LYS A 688 -42.94 16.87 -14.36
C LYS A 688 -44.32 16.32 -14.02
N ALA A 689 -45.32 17.17 -13.80
CA ALA A 689 -46.70 16.76 -13.59
C ALA A 689 -47.32 16.10 -14.84
N LEU A 690 -46.99 16.60 -16.03
CA LEU A 690 -47.37 16.00 -17.31
C LEU A 690 -46.67 14.64 -17.52
N GLY A 691 -45.39 14.52 -17.18
CA GLY A 691 -44.64 13.26 -17.24
C GLY A 691 -45.16 12.18 -16.28
N LYS A 692 -45.49 12.54 -15.02
CA LYS A 692 -46.14 11.61 -14.08
C LYS A 692 -47.52 11.17 -14.56
N LYS A 693 -48.29 12.07 -15.19
CA LYS A 693 -49.59 11.71 -15.80
C LYS A 693 -49.43 10.80 -17.01
N ALA A 694 -48.40 10.99 -17.83
CA ALA A 694 -48.10 10.11 -18.96
C ALA A 694 -47.64 8.70 -18.52
N ALA A 695 -46.79 8.62 -17.48
CA ALA A 695 -46.35 7.35 -16.90
C ALA A 695 -47.48 6.60 -16.16
N ALA A 696 -48.40 7.33 -15.51
CA ALA A 696 -49.59 6.76 -14.91
C ALA A 696 -50.60 6.28 -15.98
N ALA A 697 -50.69 6.98 -17.12
CA ALA A 697 -51.53 6.57 -18.26
C ALA A 697 -50.98 5.32 -18.97
N SER A 698 -49.66 5.17 -19.10
CA SER A 698 -49.05 3.96 -19.68
C SER A 698 -49.21 2.70 -18.81
N HIS A 699 -49.43 2.86 -17.49
CA HIS A 699 -49.73 1.75 -16.59
C HIS A 699 -51.23 1.40 -16.50
N ALA A 700 -52.12 2.22 -17.08
CA ALA A 700 -53.57 1.99 -17.06
C ALA A 700 -54.09 1.16 -18.26
N ASP A 701 -53.28 0.99 -19.32
CA ASP A 701 -53.64 0.26 -20.55
C ASP A 701 -53.14 -1.21 -20.59
N ALA A 702 -52.63 -1.74 -19.46
CA ALA A 702 -52.29 -3.16 -19.36
C ALA A 702 -53.54 -4.01 -19.02
N PRO A 703 -53.81 -5.14 -19.71
CA PRO A 703 -54.98 -5.95 -19.43
C PRO A 703 -54.90 -6.62 -18.03
N PRO A 704 -56.03 -6.83 -17.34
CA PRO A 704 -56.02 -7.41 -16.00
C PRO A 704 -55.66 -8.91 -16.05
N SER A 705 -54.61 -9.29 -15.31
CA SER A 705 -54.23 -10.69 -15.07
C SER A 705 -55.21 -11.39 -14.11
N PRO A 706 -55.42 -12.72 -14.23
CA PRO A 706 -56.48 -13.45 -13.54
C PRO A 706 -56.18 -13.68 -12.04
N PRO A 707 -57.20 -13.96 -11.20
CA PRO A 707 -57.02 -14.12 -9.75
C PRO A 707 -56.44 -15.50 -9.41
N LYS A 708 -55.45 -15.56 -8.51
CA LYS A 708 -54.97 -16.81 -7.89
C LYS A 708 -55.83 -17.20 -6.66
N PRO A 709 -55.99 -18.50 -6.38
CA PRO A 709 -56.93 -19.03 -5.37
C PRO A 709 -56.34 -19.01 -3.94
N PRO A 710 -57.17 -19.23 -2.90
CA PRO A 710 -56.74 -19.18 -1.51
C PRO A 710 -56.18 -20.53 -1.05
N ALA A 711 -55.14 -20.51 -0.21
CA ALA A 711 -54.71 -21.68 0.54
C ALA A 711 -54.39 -21.28 1.98
N ASP A 712 -55.19 -21.85 2.89
CA ASP A 712 -55.13 -21.74 4.34
C ASP A 712 -53.97 -22.57 4.95
N GLY A 713 -53.35 -21.98 5.97
CA GLY A 713 -52.81 -22.50 7.25
C GLY A 713 -52.15 -23.89 7.36
N ALA A 714 -50.93 -23.94 7.92
CA ALA A 714 -50.71 -24.13 9.37
C ALA A 714 -49.21 -24.17 9.79
N ASP A 715 -48.94 -23.51 10.92
CA ASP A 715 -47.96 -23.77 12.01
C ASP A 715 -46.42 -23.57 11.88
N HIS A 716 -46.01 -22.33 12.24
CA HIS A 716 -45.01 -21.91 13.28
C HIS A 716 -43.55 -22.45 13.34
N PRO A 717 -42.57 -21.73 13.98
CA PRO A 717 -42.60 -20.38 14.60
C PRO A 717 -41.43 -19.45 14.19
N ALA A 718 -41.68 -18.13 14.18
CA ALA A 718 -40.63 -17.11 14.26
C ALA A 718 -40.98 -16.12 15.39
N THR A 719 -40.05 -15.90 16.33
CA THR A 719 -39.96 -14.73 17.23
C THR A 719 -38.69 -14.87 18.10
N PRO A 720 -38.16 -13.81 18.77
CA PRO A 720 -38.56 -12.39 18.73
C PRO A 720 -37.38 -11.37 18.75
N HIS A 721 -37.57 -10.14 18.22
CA HIS A 721 -37.01 -8.96 18.91
C HIS A 721 -37.93 -7.73 18.89
N LYS A 722 -38.25 -7.32 20.12
CA LYS A 722 -39.01 -6.18 20.65
C LYS A 722 -38.96 -4.87 19.84
N ARG A 723 -40.15 -4.38 19.45
CA ARG A 723 -40.50 -2.94 19.55
C ARG A 723 -41.59 -2.78 20.61
N GLN A 724 -41.28 -2.06 21.68
CA GLN A 724 -42.28 -1.61 22.65
C GLN A 724 -43.11 -0.47 22.05
N ARG A 725 -44.42 -0.63 22.14
CA ARG A 725 -45.46 0.34 21.80
C ARG A 725 -45.52 1.46 22.83
N SER A 726 -45.89 2.65 22.39
CA SER A 726 -46.83 3.49 23.14
C SER A 726 -47.95 3.96 22.21
N SER A 727 -49.17 3.69 22.68
CA SER A 727 -50.49 3.72 22.07
C SER A 727 -51.10 5.12 21.89
N GLY A 728 -52.04 5.22 20.95
CA GLY A 728 -53.09 6.25 21.00
C GLY A 728 -53.86 6.46 19.69
N ASP A 729 -54.69 5.49 19.29
CA ASP A 729 -55.65 5.62 18.19
C ASP A 729 -56.93 6.33 18.71
N GLN A 730 -57.30 7.47 18.14
CA GLN A 730 -58.67 8.02 18.24
C GLN A 730 -59.10 8.67 16.92
N ILE A 731 -59.91 7.93 16.17
CA ILE A 731 -61.22 8.30 15.58
C ILE A 731 -61.29 9.64 14.84
N GLY A 732 -61.50 9.54 13.53
CA GLY A 732 -61.69 10.66 12.61
C GLY A 732 -62.95 11.49 12.84
N THR A 733 -62.81 12.79 12.58
CA THR A 733 -63.88 13.68 12.09
C THR A 733 -63.32 14.57 10.98
N PRO A 734 -64.10 14.86 9.92
CA PRO A 734 -63.60 15.57 8.74
C PRO A 734 -63.48 17.08 9.03
N ARG A 735 -62.30 17.68 8.84
CA ARG A 735 -62.15 19.14 8.88
C ARG A 735 -61.90 19.72 7.49
N THR A 736 -62.70 20.74 7.26
CA THR A 736 -62.78 21.72 6.18
C THR A 736 -61.43 22.30 5.71
N PRO A 737 -61.34 22.79 4.47
CA PRO A 737 -60.11 23.38 3.94
C PRO A 737 -59.84 24.71 4.63
N LEU A 738 -58.68 24.83 5.29
CA LEU A 738 -58.19 26.08 5.85
C LEU A 738 -57.14 26.71 4.91
N THR A 739 -57.15 28.03 4.92
CA THR A 739 -56.39 28.99 4.10
C THR A 739 -54.86 28.86 4.19
N PRO A 740 -54.11 29.33 3.17
CA PRO A 740 -52.69 29.02 2.96
C PRO A 740 -51.74 29.90 3.81
N SER A 741 -51.96 29.99 5.13
CA SER A 741 -51.17 30.91 5.98
C SER A 741 -50.45 30.26 7.16
N GLN A 742 -50.52 28.94 7.34
CA GLN A 742 -49.76 28.24 8.38
C GLN A 742 -49.33 26.85 7.89
N ARG A 743 -48.25 26.78 7.11
CA ARG A 743 -47.41 25.58 7.04
C ARG A 743 -46.27 25.76 8.04
N SER A 744 -46.09 24.78 8.91
CA SER A 744 -44.94 24.66 9.82
C SER A 744 -43.63 24.69 9.00
N LEU A 745 -42.66 25.44 9.48
CA LEU A 745 -41.37 25.74 8.83
C LEU A 745 -40.37 24.56 8.77
N ASP A 746 -40.78 23.33 9.10
CA ASP A 746 -39.85 22.20 9.28
C ASP A 746 -40.04 21.01 8.32
N GLU A 747 -40.86 21.13 7.27
CA GLU A 747 -40.86 20.15 6.16
C GLU A 747 -40.23 20.78 4.92
N ALA A 748 -39.03 20.32 4.57
CA ALA A 748 -38.36 20.73 3.33
C ALA A 748 -39.25 20.37 2.11
N PRO A 749 -39.42 21.27 1.13
CA PRO A 749 -40.29 21.02 -0.02
C PRO A 749 -39.79 19.82 -0.85
N GLU A 750 -40.71 18.99 -1.35
CA GLU A 750 -40.40 17.81 -2.17
C GLU A 750 -39.42 18.15 -3.31
N ASN A 751 -38.38 17.32 -3.51
CA ASN A 751 -37.33 17.42 -4.55
C ASN A 751 -36.25 18.50 -4.36
N LEU A 752 -36.10 19.05 -3.14
CA LEU A 752 -34.99 19.97 -2.84
C LEU A 752 -33.65 19.24 -2.67
N LEU A 753 -33.67 18.12 -1.94
CA LEU A 753 -32.51 17.32 -1.57
C LEU A 753 -32.30 16.13 -2.52
N LEU A 754 -31.06 15.68 -2.62
CA LEU A 754 -30.70 14.42 -3.28
C LEU A 754 -30.97 13.26 -2.31
N ASP A 755 -31.25 12.06 -2.83
CA ASP A 755 -31.47 10.86 -2.01
C ASP A 755 -30.14 10.14 -1.75
N PRO A 756 -29.55 10.25 -0.54
CA PRO A 756 -28.30 9.57 -0.22
C PRO A 756 -28.49 8.06 -0.04
N THR A 757 -29.73 7.57 0.13
CA THR A 757 -30.02 6.15 0.38
C THR A 757 -30.19 5.34 -0.91
N HIS A 758 -30.10 5.98 -2.07
CA HIS A 758 -30.22 5.33 -3.35
C HIS A 758 -28.98 4.48 -3.66
N MET A 759 -29.21 3.17 -3.83
CA MET A 759 -28.18 2.22 -4.26
C MET A 759 -28.14 2.16 -5.78
N LEU A 760 -26.95 2.35 -6.34
CA LEU A 760 -26.69 2.14 -7.77
C LEU A 760 -26.89 0.65 -8.13
N PRO A 761 -27.23 0.33 -9.40
CA PRO A 761 -27.36 -1.06 -9.84
C PRO A 761 -26.07 -1.85 -9.60
N PHE A 762 -26.18 -2.98 -8.92
CA PHE A 762 -25.07 -3.90 -8.67
C PHE A 762 -25.02 -4.99 -9.75
N ALA A 763 -23.83 -5.24 -10.30
CA ALA A 763 -23.57 -6.30 -11.27
C ALA A 763 -22.37 -7.15 -10.82
N LEU A 764 -22.53 -8.47 -10.86
CA LEU A 764 -21.43 -9.39 -10.63
C LEU A 764 -20.49 -9.42 -11.85
N PRO A 765 -19.19 -9.70 -11.65
CA PRO A 765 -18.25 -9.87 -12.76
C PRO A 765 -18.73 -10.95 -13.74
N SER A 766 -18.55 -10.70 -15.04
CA SER A 766 -18.91 -11.67 -16.08
C SER A 766 -17.91 -12.84 -16.09
N SER A 767 -18.28 -13.97 -16.71
CA SER A 767 -17.36 -15.11 -16.84
C SER A 767 -16.06 -14.73 -17.57
N THR A 768 -16.12 -13.79 -18.52
CA THR A 768 -14.95 -13.25 -19.21
C THR A 768 -14.07 -12.42 -18.28
N ASP A 769 -14.64 -11.59 -17.40
CA ASP A 769 -13.86 -10.78 -16.47
C ASP A 769 -13.17 -11.65 -15.41
N MET A 770 -13.87 -12.69 -14.95
CA MET A 770 -13.33 -13.66 -14.00
C MET A 770 -12.20 -14.50 -14.63
N LEU A 771 -12.27 -14.80 -15.93
CA LEU A 771 -11.17 -15.46 -16.66
C LEU A 771 -9.94 -14.56 -16.82
N VAL A 772 -10.12 -13.26 -16.98
CA VAL A 772 -9.01 -12.28 -17.07
C VAL A 772 -8.38 -12.03 -15.70
N SER A 773 -9.19 -11.96 -14.64
CA SER A 773 -8.71 -11.64 -13.29
C SER A 773 -8.18 -12.84 -12.51
N TYR A 774 -8.79 -14.03 -12.66
CA TYR A 774 -8.41 -15.24 -11.93
C TYR A 774 -7.79 -16.35 -12.81
N GLY A 775 -7.82 -16.25 -14.15
CA GLY A 775 -7.24 -17.22 -15.08
C GLY A 775 -5.92 -16.76 -15.73
N ALA A 776 -5.47 -17.48 -16.77
CA ALA A 776 -4.22 -17.17 -17.51
C ALA A 776 -4.32 -16.00 -18.50
N GLY A 777 -5.44 -15.26 -18.48
CA GLY A 777 -5.75 -14.25 -19.49
C GLY A 777 -6.08 -14.84 -20.87
N PHE A 778 -6.50 -13.99 -21.80
CA PHE A 778 -6.79 -14.40 -23.17
C PHE A 778 -5.49 -14.78 -23.90
N GLY A 779 -5.39 -16.03 -24.35
CA GLY A 779 -4.23 -16.56 -25.07
C GLY A 779 -3.25 -17.38 -24.22
N GLY A 780 -3.52 -17.57 -22.92
CA GLY A 780 -2.71 -18.43 -22.04
C GLY A 780 -1.30 -17.90 -21.73
N LEU A 781 -1.11 -16.59 -21.85
CA LEU A 781 0.18 -15.92 -21.72
C LEU A 781 0.57 -15.69 -20.24
N ASP A 782 -0.39 -15.49 -19.33
CA ASP A 782 -0.14 -15.19 -17.91
C ASP A 782 -0.30 -16.42 -17.02
N ARG A 783 0.55 -17.44 -17.22
CA ARG A 783 0.46 -18.74 -16.49
C ARG A 783 0.67 -18.62 -14.97
N GLU A 784 1.40 -17.60 -14.52
CA GLU A 784 1.63 -17.32 -13.09
C GLU A 784 0.32 -16.91 -12.36
N ARG A 785 -0.53 -16.12 -13.02
CA ARG A 785 -1.81 -15.67 -12.46
C ARG A 785 -2.79 -16.83 -12.33
N GLU A 786 -2.84 -17.70 -13.33
CA GLU A 786 -3.69 -18.89 -13.28
C GLU A 786 -3.31 -19.80 -12.11
N ARG A 787 -2.00 -20.01 -11.88
CA ARG A 787 -1.48 -20.84 -10.78
C ARG A 787 -1.90 -20.33 -9.40
N LYS A 788 -1.89 -19.01 -9.18
CA LYS A 788 -2.30 -18.38 -7.90
C LYS A 788 -3.73 -18.75 -7.48
N TYR A 789 -4.63 -18.98 -8.44
CA TYR A 789 -6.05 -19.26 -8.20
C TYR A 789 -6.46 -20.68 -8.59
N ILE A 790 -5.51 -21.62 -8.60
CA ILE A 790 -5.83 -23.04 -8.68
C ILE A 790 -6.37 -23.52 -7.32
N PRO A 791 -7.46 -24.31 -7.29
CA PRO A 791 -7.96 -24.88 -6.04
C PRO A 791 -6.95 -25.88 -5.43
N THR A 792 -6.13 -25.41 -4.50
CA THR A 792 -5.18 -26.22 -3.73
C THR A 792 -5.37 -25.99 -2.23
N VAL A 793 -4.93 -26.96 -1.42
CA VAL A 793 -4.96 -26.88 0.04
C VAL A 793 -3.52 -26.91 0.57
N PRO A 794 -3.04 -25.85 1.24
CA PRO A 794 -1.70 -25.82 1.80
C PRO A 794 -1.45 -26.94 2.81
N ALA A 795 -0.26 -27.54 2.79
CA ALA A 795 0.11 -28.64 3.68
C ALA A 795 0.05 -28.27 5.18
N GLU A 796 0.38 -27.01 5.51
CA GLU A 796 0.25 -26.46 6.86
C GLU A 796 -1.19 -26.53 7.40
N PHE A 797 -2.16 -26.32 6.51
CA PHE A 797 -3.58 -26.33 6.86
C PHE A 797 -4.12 -27.75 7.04
N LEU A 798 -3.65 -28.71 6.23
CA LEU A 798 -3.93 -30.14 6.43
C LEU A 798 -3.47 -30.61 7.81
N GLY A 799 -2.32 -30.13 8.29
CA GLY A 799 -1.84 -30.41 9.65
C GLY A 799 -2.81 -29.95 10.76
N LYS A 800 -3.51 -28.82 10.57
CA LYS A 800 -4.53 -28.33 11.52
C LYS A 800 -5.80 -29.16 11.51
N LEU A 801 -6.20 -29.68 10.34
CA LEU A 801 -7.36 -30.56 10.18
C LEU A 801 -7.13 -31.94 10.82
N ASP A 802 -5.89 -32.45 10.76
CA ASP A 802 -5.46 -33.75 11.29
C ASP A 802 -5.14 -33.75 12.79
N ALA A 803 -4.72 -32.61 13.37
CA ALA A 803 -4.29 -32.52 14.77
C ALA A 803 -5.43 -32.79 15.78
N GLU A 804 -6.69 -32.59 15.39
CA GLU A 804 -7.83 -32.67 16.32
C GLU A 804 -8.81 -33.82 16.01
N GLY A 805 -8.57 -34.60 14.95
CA GLY A 805 -9.46 -35.67 14.48
C GLY A 805 -8.83 -37.06 14.57
N GLY A 806 -8.74 -37.64 15.76
CA GLY A 806 -8.40 -39.06 15.90
C GLY A 806 -7.80 -39.41 17.25
N GLY A 807 -8.56 -40.14 18.07
CA GLY A 807 -8.13 -40.77 19.32
C GLY A 807 -7.12 -41.92 19.11
N ALA A 808 -6.03 -41.67 18.39
CA ALA A 808 -4.80 -42.39 18.55
C ALA A 808 -3.86 -41.46 19.31
N LYS A 809 -3.42 -41.90 20.49
CA LYS A 809 -2.30 -41.28 21.22
C LYS A 809 -1.09 -41.21 20.28
N LYS A 810 -0.99 -40.15 19.47
CA LYS A 810 0.31 -39.65 19.04
C LYS A 810 1.00 -39.26 20.33
N ALA A 811 2.12 -39.92 20.63
CA ALA A 811 3.01 -39.48 21.67
C ALA A 811 3.21 -37.97 21.50
N LYS A 812 3.07 -37.20 22.58
CA LYS A 812 3.50 -35.79 22.62
C LYS A 812 4.82 -35.70 21.84
N PRO A 813 4.96 -34.81 20.83
CA PRO A 813 6.28 -34.55 20.29
C PRO A 813 7.13 -34.07 21.46
N SER A 814 8.15 -34.86 21.80
CA SER A 814 9.04 -34.63 22.94
C SER A 814 10.01 -33.50 22.59
N GLY A 815 9.52 -32.27 22.60
CA GLY A 815 10.24 -31.12 22.08
C GLY A 815 9.81 -29.79 22.73
N PRO A 816 10.71 -28.79 22.74
CA PRO A 816 10.41 -27.47 23.29
C PRO A 816 9.26 -26.81 22.53
N GLN A 817 8.36 -26.14 23.27
CA GLN A 817 7.16 -25.52 22.69
C GLN A 817 7.46 -24.07 22.29
N LEU A 818 7.26 -23.75 21.01
CA LEU A 818 7.39 -22.38 20.50
C LEU A 818 6.27 -21.48 21.02
N VAL A 819 6.61 -20.28 21.46
CA VAL A 819 5.68 -19.25 21.94
C VAL A 819 5.55 -18.16 20.88
N ALA A 820 4.31 -17.80 20.54
CA ALA A 820 4.04 -16.68 19.64
C ALA A 820 4.57 -15.37 20.24
N ALA A 821 5.15 -14.49 19.40
CA ALA A 821 5.85 -13.28 19.82
C ALA A 821 5.05 -12.40 20.79
N ASP A 822 3.75 -12.23 20.55
CA ASP A 822 2.87 -11.38 21.38
C ASP A 822 2.61 -11.97 22.78
N LYS A 823 2.80 -13.27 22.95
CA LYS A 823 2.55 -13.99 24.22
C LYS A 823 3.82 -14.24 25.03
N ILE A 824 5.00 -13.87 24.52
CA ILE A 824 6.28 -14.11 25.21
C ILE A 824 6.29 -13.44 26.58
N ASP A 825 5.93 -12.15 26.61
CA ASP A 825 5.99 -11.35 27.83
C ASP A 825 4.94 -11.80 28.86
N GLU A 826 3.76 -12.25 28.42
CA GLU A 826 2.74 -12.87 29.29
C GLU A 826 3.19 -14.23 29.86
N THR A 827 3.88 -15.03 29.05
CA THR A 827 4.31 -16.39 29.42
C THR A 827 5.42 -16.35 30.48
N PHE A 828 6.36 -15.41 30.35
CA PHE A 828 7.54 -15.35 31.23
C PHE A 828 7.48 -14.25 32.31
N GLY A 829 6.62 -13.23 32.15
CA GLY A 829 6.64 -12.01 32.97
C GLY A 829 6.16 -12.12 34.41
N GLY A 830 5.56 -13.25 34.83
CA GLY A 830 5.06 -13.43 36.20
C GLY A 830 5.94 -14.28 37.12
N ASN A 831 6.63 -15.30 36.58
CA ASN A 831 7.23 -16.38 37.38
C ASN A 831 8.70 -16.68 37.06
N SER A 832 9.31 -15.95 36.11
CA SER A 832 10.69 -16.15 35.70
C SER A 832 11.40 -14.81 35.52
N ILE A 833 12.71 -14.81 35.76
CA ILE A 833 13.60 -13.68 35.53
C ILE A 833 14.57 -14.00 34.39
N ASP A 834 15.06 -12.96 33.70
CA ASP A 834 16.15 -13.10 32.73
C ASP A 834 17.49 -13.28 33.47
N LEU A 835 17.97 -14.53 33.53
CA LEU A 835 19.17 -14.92 34.28
C LEU A 835 20.47 -14.37 33.67
N ILE A 836 20.45 -14.00 32.39
CA ILE A 836 21.59 -13.44 31.67
C ILE A 836 21.46 -11.93 31.45
N SER A 837 20.54 -11.26 32.14
CA SER A 837 20.37 -9.82 32.02
C SER A 837 21.60 -9.05 32.54
N GLN A 838 22.13 -8.13 31.74
CA GLN A 838 23.27 -7.31 32.13
C GLN A 838 23.05 -6.52 33.44
N PRO A 839 21.86 -5.92 33.71
CA PRO A 839 21.59 -5.25 34.98
C PRO A 839 21.59 -6.18 36.20
N LEU A 840 21.39 -7.49 36.02
CA LEU A 840 21.51 -8.50 37.08
C LEU A 840 22.98 -8.81 37.40
N GLY A 841 23.91 -8.40 36.54
CA GLY A 841 25.35 -8.61 36.70
C GLY A 841 25.93 -9.71 35.82
N SER A 842 25.21 -10.15 34.77
CA SER A 842 25.74 -11.13 33.81
C SER A 842 26.97 -10.60 33.09
N LYS A 843 27.82 -11.52 32.62
CA LYS A 843 29.06 -11.19 31.92
C LYS A 843 29.30 -12.14 30.77
N ILE A 844 29.79 -11.60 29.66
CA ILE A 844 30.33 -12.41 28.57
C ILE A 844 31.77 -12.74 28.90
N LEU A 845 32.09 -14.03 28.87
CA LEU A 845 33.42 -14.53 29.22
C LEU A 845 34.30 -14.76 27.99
N ALA A 846 33.71 -15.35 26.96
CA ALA A 846 34.40 -15.68 25.72
C ALA A 846 33.40 -15.79 24.57
N PHE A 847 33.90 -15.67 23.35
CA PHE A 847 33.14 -15.78 22.10
C PHE A 847 34.06 -16.30 20.99
N SER A 848 33.48 -16.84 19.92
CA SER A 848 34.22 -17.25 18.72
C SER A 848 34.65 -16.08 17.86
N ASP A 849 33.75 -15.13 17.61
CA ASP A 849 33.96 -13.95 16.78
C ASP A 849 33.00 -12.80 17.18
N GLU A 850 33.37 -11.55 16.89
CA GLU A 850 32.57 -10.34 17.13
C GLU A 850 32.83 -9.28 16.03
N TRP A 851 33.07 -9.71 14.79
CA TRP A 851 33.61 -8.84 13.75
C TRP A 851 32.73 -7.60 13.46
N PHE A 852 31.43 -7.79 13.26
CA PHE A 852 30.53 -6.71 12.87
C PHE A 852 29.87 -6.03 14.07
N ALA A 853 29.45 -6.82 15.08
CA ALA A 853 28.82 -6.28 16.27
C ALA A 853 29.15 -7.12 17.52
N ALA A 854 29.33 -6.45 18.66
CA ALA A 854 29.80 -7.06 19.90
C ALA A 854 28.73 -7.93 20.58
N ALA A 855 29.12 -9.10 21.10
CA ALA A 855 28.23 -10.02 21.79
C ALA A 855 27.63 -9.42 23.07
N ALA A 856 28.30 -8.41 23.67
CA ALA A 856 27.81 -7.71 24.86
C ALA A 856 26.37 -7.19 24.69
N ASN A 857 25.99 -6.85 23.47
CA ASN A 857 24.65 -6.36 23.14
C ASN A 857 23.53 -7.39 23.40
N LEU A 858 23.83 -8.69 23.32
CA LEU A 858 22.85 -9.77 23.52
C LEU A 858 22.13 -9.68 24.88
N THR A 859 22.88 -9.29 25.91
CA THR A 859 22.43 -9.28 27.31
C THR A 859 21.86 -7.94 27.75
N THR A 860 21.90 -6.92 26.89
CA THR A 860 21.39 -5.58 27.21
C THR A 860 19.89 -5.61 27.42
N LYS A 861 19.35 -4.82 28.35
CA LYS A 861 17.91 -4.87 28.70
C LYS A 861 17.02 -4.17 27.66
N THR A 862 17.52 -3.13 27.01
CA THR A 862 16.75 -2.31 26.06
C THR A 862 16.43 -3.08 24.78
N ALA A 863 15.28 -2.79 24.18
CA ALA A 863 14.92 -3.31 22.86
C ALA A 863 15.99 -2.90 21.80
N PRO A 864 16.27 -3.75 20.80
CA PRO A 864 17.23 -3.43 19.74
C PRO A 864 16.86 -2.18 18.93
N VAL A 865 17.82 -1.30 18.73
CA VAL A 865 17.64 -0.07 17.95
C VAL A 865 18.47 -0.11 16.67
N ARG A 866 17.87 0.28 15.53
CA ARG A 866 18.61 0.50 14.28
C ARG A 866 18.93 1.97 14.09
N LYS A 867 20.14 2.25 13.61
CA LYS A 867 20.56 3.59 13.17
C LYS A 867 20.98 3.55 11.70
N PRO A 868 20.02 3.69 10.76
CA PRO A 868 20.33 3.70 9.33
C PRO A 868 21.38 4.76 9.00
N GLY A 869 22.37 4.41 8.17
CA GLY A 869 23.44 5.32 7.74
C GLY A 869 24.61 5.50 8.72
N VAL A 870 24.57 4.87 9.90
CA VAL A 870 25.72 4.87 10.83
C VAL A 870 26.61 3.66 10.50
N PHE A 871 27.85 3.94 10.09
CA PHE A 871 28.86 2.92 9.82
C PHE A 871 29.97 2.98 10.88
N VAL A 872 30.35 1.82 11.38
CA VAL A 872 31.55 1.59 12.19
C VAL A 872 32.69 1.05 11.32
N HIS A 873 33.90 0.99 11.86
CA HIS A 873 35.08 0.53 11.13
C HIS A 873 34.95 -0.87 10.51
N SER A 874 34.07 -1.71 11.06
CA SER A 874 33.79 -3.07 10.58
C SER A 874 32.62 -3.16 9.58
N GLY A 875 31.79 -2.12 9.41
CA GLY A 875 30.60 -2.19 8.57
C GLY A 875 29.46 -1.28 9.05
N ALA A 876 28.22 -1.62 8.71
CA ALA A 876 27.04 -0.94 9.27
C ALA A 876 26.95 -1.19 10.78
N TRP A 877 26.52 -0.20 11.55
CA TRP A 877 26.34 -0.37 12.99
C TRP A 877 25.06 -1.14 13.30
N TYR A 878 25.20 -2.21 14.09
CA TYR A 878 24.11 -3.04 14.58
C TYR A 878 24.06 -3.06 16.11
N ASP A 879 22.85 -3.07 16.67
CA ASP A 879 22.57 -3.24 18.09
C ASP A 879 22.31 -4.72 18.41
N GLY A 880 23.35 -5.52 18.26
CA GLY A 880 23.32 -6.98 18.43
C GLY A 880 24.72 -7.59 18.42
N TRP A 881 24.79 -8.91 18.35
CA TRP A 881 25.99 -9.68 18.06
C TRP A 881 25.97 -10.09 16.59
N GLU A 882 27.06 -9.86 15.86
CA GLU A 882 27.17 -10.29 14.47
C GLU A 882 28.61 -10.72 14.15
N THR A 883 28.73 -11.92 13.59
CA THR A 883 30.02 -12.54 13.26
C THR A 883 30.34 -12.43 11.77
N ARG A 884 31.61 -12.63 11.42
CA ARG A 884 32.08 -12.63 10.03
C ARG A 884 31.43 -13.77 9.24
N ARG A 885 31.17 -13.51 7.96
CA ARG A 885 30.59 -14.50 7.04
C ARG A 885 31.55 -15.66 6.75
N HIS A 886 30.97 -16.80 6.40
CA HIS A 886 31.68 -18.02 5.97
C HIS A 886 32.57 -18.60 7.07
N ASN A 887 31.98 -18.81 8.25
CA ASN A 887 32.65 -19.46 9.35
C ASN A 887 33.13 -20.86 8.90
N PRO A 888 34.44 -21.18 9.00
CA PRO A 888 34.94 -22.52 8.67
C PRO A 888 34.59 -23.56 9.74
N ALA A 889 34.21 -23.11 10.94
CA ALA A 889 33.70 -23.96 12.01
C ALA A 889 32.19 -24.21 11.81
N PRO A 890 31.62 -25.28 12.40
CA PRO A 890 30.20 -25.61 12.22
C PRO A 890 29.23 -24.58 12.84
N PHE A 891 29.69 -23.78 13.80
CA PHE A 891 28.91 -22.73 14.46
C PHE A 891 29.81 -21.69 15.12
N ASP A 892 29.28 -20.48 15.27
CA ASP A 892 29.77 -19.46 16.17
C ASP A 892 29.16 -19.61 17.57
N TRP A 893 29.86 -19.17 18.60
CA TRP A 893 29.40 -19.34 19.98
C TRP A 893 29.79 -18.17 20.89
N VAL A 894 29.00 -18.00 21.95
CA VAL A 894 29.29 -17.06 23.04
C VAL A 894 28.99 -17.72 24.39
N ILE A 895 29.92 -17.55 25.34
CA ILE A 895 29.82 -18.05 26.71
C ILE A 895 29.45 -16.89 27.64
N ILE A 896 28.36 -17.08 28.39
CA ILE A 896 27.78 -16.07 29.27
C ILE A 896 27.71 -16.63 30.70
N ARG A 897 28.29 -15.91 31.66
CA ARG A 897 28.10 -16.12 33.10
C ARG A 897 26.76 -15.51 33.51
N LEU A 898 25.91 -16.31 34.18
CA LEU A 898 24.63 -15.80 34.70
C LEU A 898 24.85 -14.65 35.69
N GLY A 899 23.90 -13.71 35.79
CA GLY A 899 23.94 -12.63 36.78
C GLY A 899 23.64 -13.10 38.21
N VAL A 900 23.13 -14.32 38.37
CA VAL A 900 22.87 -14.97 39.66
C VAL A 900 23.96 -15.99 40.00
N ALA A 901 24.02 -16.43 41.26
CA ALA A 901 24.94 -17.47 41.69
C ALA A 901 24.76 -18.75 40.86
N SER A 902 23.52 -19.25 40.78
CA SER A 902 23.06 -20.28 39.85
C SER A 902 21.56 -20.15 39.60
N GLY A 903 21.03 -20.80 38.56
CA GLY A 903 19.60 -20.75 38.23
C GLY A 903 19.12 -21.94 37.41
N THR A 904 17.84 -22.28 37.56
CA THR A 904 17.15 -23.27 36.72
C THR A 904 16.47 -22.56 35.55
N VAL A 905 16.47 -23.17 34.37
CA VAL A 905 15.96 -22.56 33.14
C VAL A 905 14.57 -23.10 32.83
N THR A 906 13.66 -22.19 32.46
CA THR A 906 12.28 -22.49 32.04
C THR A 906 12.07 -22.22 30.56
N GLY A 907 12.78 -21.26 29.98
CA GLY A 907 12.67 -20.94 28.56
C GLY A 907 13.80 -20.07 28.02
N VAL A 908 13.84 -19.95 26.70
CA VAL A 908 14.86 -19.24 25.93
C VAL A 908 14.15 -18.31 24.96
N GLU A 909 14.61 -17.06 24.85
CA GLU A 909 14.17 -16.12 23.80
C GLU A 909 15.36 -15.65 22.98
N ILE A 910 15.18 -15.62 21.67
CA ILE A 910 16.12 -15.07 20.69
C ILE A 910 15.38 -14.02 19.88
N ASP A 911 15.97 -12.82 19.83
CA ASP A 911 15.48 -11.71 19.02
C ASP A 911 16.48 -11.45 17.89
N THR A 912 16.04 -11.59 16.66
CA THR A 912 16.83 -11.30 15.44
C THR A 912 16.51 -9.94 14.84
N ALA A 913 15.88 -9.03 15.61
CA ALA A 913 15.52 -7.69 15.15
C ALA A 913 16.65 -6.98 14.40
N HIS A 914 16.27 -6.37 13.27
CA HIS A 914 17.12 -5.66 12.31
C HIS A 914 18.07 -6.51 11.48
N PHE A 915 18.29 -7.79 11.83
CA PHE A 915 19.00 -8.75 11.00
C PHE A 915 17.99 -9.40 10.03
N ASP A 916 18.05 -8.97 8.77
CA ASP A 916 17.14 -9.39 7.72
C ASP A 916 17.98 -9.96 6.57
N GLY A 917 17.83 -11.27 6.32
CA GLY A 917 18.73 -12.08 5.49
C GLY A 917 20.06 -12.48 6.14
N ASN A 918 20.64 -11.67 7.03
CA ASN A 918 21.89 -12.00 7.76
C ASN A 918 21.67 -12.42 9.23
N HIS A 919 20.45 -12.84 9.59
CA HIS A 919 20.14 -13.36 10.92
C HIS A 919 20.79 -14.73 11.15
N ALA A 920 20.89 -15.14 12.41
CA ALA A 920 21.23 -16.52 12.76
C ALA A 920 20.22 -17.50 12.12
N PRO A 921 20.65 -18.45 11.26
CA PRO A 921 19.74 -19.44 10.66
C PRO A 921 19.21 -20.45 11.68
N GLU A 922 20.11 -21.06 12.46
CA GLU A 922 19.73 -21.92 13.58
C GLU A 922 20.50 -21.55 14.84
N ILE A 923 19.90 -21.80 15.99
CA ILE A 923 20.53 -21.63 17.31
C ILE A 923 20.40 -22.89 18.16
N ALA A 924 21.35 -23.09 19.07
CA ALA A 924 21.23 -24.05 20.17
C ALA A 924 21.75 -23.43 21.46
N VAL A 925 21.25 -23.89 22.61
CA VAL A 925 21.67 -23.39 23.93
C VAL A 925 22.10 -24.53 24.83
N GLU A 926 23.28 -24.39 25.41
CA GLU A 926 23.83 -25.31 26.40
C GLU A 926 24.09 -24.60 27.73
N GLY A 927 24.13 -25.36 28.81
CA GLY A 927 24.45 -24.86 30.15
C GLY A 927 25.46 -25.75 30.86
N CYS A 928 26.18 -25.17 31.82
CA CYS A 928 27.01 -25.93 32.75
C CYS A 928 27.01 -25.32 34.16
N PHE A 929 27.36 -26.14 35.15
CA PHE A 929 27.61 -25.73 36.52
C PHE A 929 29.11 -25.81 36.80
N ALA A 930 29.74 -24.67 37.09
CA ALA A 930 31.17 -24.58 37.38
C ALA A 930 31.42 -23.48 38.43
N GLU A 931 32.37 -23.74 39.33
CA GLU A 931 32.77 -22.78 40.36
C GLU A 931 33.75 -21.71 39.84
N ASP A 932 34.54 -22.05 38.82
CA ASP A 932 35.59 -21.18 38.26
C ASP A 932 35.35 -20.89 36.77
N ASP A 933 35.18 -19.59 36.47
CA ASP A 933 34.98 -19.05 35.12
C ASP A 933 36.15 -19.40 34.17
N ALA A 934 37.38 -19.55 34.70
CA ALA A 934 38.57 -19.86 33.90
C ALA A 934 38.56 -21.29 33.33
N VAL A 935 37.86 -22.23 33.98
CA VAL A 935 37.76 -23.62 33.53
C VAL A 935 36.80 -23.74 32.34
N VAL A 936 35.73 -22.95 32.33
CA VAL A 936 34.68 -22.99 31.31
C VAL A 936 35.15 -22.37 29.98
N THR A 937 36.09 -21.43 30.04
CA THR A 937 36.65 -20.74 28.85
C THR A 937 37.79 -21.50 28.17
N GLY A 938 38.24 -22.64 28.72
CA GLY A 938 39.30 -23.46 28.13
C GLY A 938 38.88 -24.21 26.86
N GLU A 939 39.78 -24.29 25.88
CA GLU A 939 39.57 -25.08 24.65
C GLU A 939 39.43 -26.58 25.01
N GLY A 940 38.21 -27.12 24.94
CA GLY A 940 37.92 -28.53 25.18
C GLY A 940 37.14 -28.84 26.46
N PHE A 941 36.46 -27.86 27.09
CA PHE A 941 35.54 -28.15 28.19
C PHE A 941 34.35 -28.99 27.71
N GLU A 942 34.24 -30.24 28.20
CA GLU A 942 33.17 -31.19 27.84
C GLU A 942 31.97 -31.16 28.81
N GLY A 943 31.95 -30.27 29.80
CA GLY A 943 30.89 -30.20 30.81
C GLY A 943 29.60 -29.51 30.37
N TRP A 944 29.39 -29.30 29.08
CA TRP A 944 28.20 -28.66 28.52
C TRP A 944 27.03 -29.64 28.39
N GLU A 945 25.85 -29.23 28.86
CA GLU A 945 24.60 -29.98 28.75
C GLU A 945 23.61 -29.19 27.89
N THR A 946 22.96 -29.86 26.95
CA THR A 946 21.97 -29.21 26.06
C THR A 946 20.73 -28.79 26.84
N ILE A 947 20.47 -27.48 26.91
CA ILE A 947 19.24 -26.90 27.46
C ILE A 947 18.17 -26.84 26.35
N LEU A 948 18.56 -26.32 25.19
CA LEU A 948 17.72 -26.21 24.01
C LEU A 948 18.49 -26.82 22.83
N GLY A 949 17.90 -27.83 22.18
CA GLY A 949 18.43 -28.38 20.94
C GLY A 949 18.38 -27.35 19.81
N LYS A 950 18.89 -27.73 18.62
CA LYS A 950 18.84 -26.84 17.45
C LYS A 950 17.41 -26.38 17.15
N GLN A 951 17.24 -25.08 17.00
CA GLN A 951 15.99 -24.44 16.61
C GLN A 951 16.27 -23.46 15.48
N GLU A 952 15.39 -23.44 14.48
CA GLU A 952 15.44 -22.49 13.38
C GLU A 952 15.02 -21.10 13.87
N CYS A 953 15.71 -20.08 13.38
CA CYS A 953 15.42 -18.68 13.63
C CYS A 953 15.13 -18.01 12.29
N GLY A 954 14.12 -17.15 12.23
CA GLY A 954 13.88 -16.36 11.02
C GLY A 954 14.28 -14.90 11.16
N PRO A 955 14.13 -14.12 10.08
CA PRO A 955 14.59 -12.75 10.00
C PRO A 955 13.75 -11.82 10.88
N ASN A 956 14.42 -10.83 11.46
CA ASN A 956 13.80 -9.66 12.08
C ASN A 956 12.62 -9.92 13.03
N ARG A 957 12.70 -10.95 13.89
CA ARG A 957 11.58 -11.35 14.76
C ARG A 957 12.02 -11.86 16.13
N ARG A 958 11.16 -11.65 17.13
CA ARG A 958 11.28 -12.27 18.47
C ARG A 958 10.74 -13.69 18.44
N GLN A 959 11.48 -14.64 18.98
CA GLN A 959 11.10 -16.05 19.07
C GLN A 959 11.46 -16.58 20.45
N ALA A 960 10.56 -17.32 21.08
CA ALA A 960 10.86 -17.95 22.37
C ALA A 960 10.36 -19.39 22.45
N TRP A 961 11.07 -20.19 23.23
CA TRP A 961 10.78 -21.60 23.46
C TRP A 961 10.62 -21.86 24.96
N VAL A 962 9.51 -22.49 25.34
CA VAL A 962 9.28 -23.01 26.69
C VAL A 962 9.73 -24.46 26.73
N LEU A 963 10.53 -24.80 27.74
CA LEU A 963 10.95 -26.19 27.98
C LEU A 963 9.77 -26.98 28.56
N GLU A 964 9.58 -28.24 28.14
CA GLU A 964 8.48 -29.10 28.64
C GLU A 964 8.47 -29.22 30.18
N LYS A 965 9.68 -29.16 30.76
CA LYS A 965 9.92 -29.07 32.20
C LYS A 965 11.07 -28.10 32.43
N ALA A 966 10.97 -27.32 33.51
CA ALA A 966 12.10 -26.56 34.01
C ALA A 966 13.28 -27.49 34.28
N THR A 967 14.50 -27.01 34.07
CA THR A 967 15.69 -27.84 34.25
C THR A 967 15.84 -28.24 35.72
N GLU A 968 16.02 -29.54 35.99
CA GLU A 968 16.21 -30.04 37.36
C GLU A 968 17.55 -29.57 37.95
N LYS A 969 18.56 -29.41 37.08
CA LYS A 969 19.88 -28.90 37.46
C LYS A 969 19.90 -27.38 37.38
N ALA A 970 20.61 -26.78 38.32
CA ALA A 970 20.97 -25.37 38.27
C ALA A 970 22.22 -25.18 37.41
N TYR A 971 22.27 -24.10 36.64
CA TYR A 971 23.40 -23.72 35.82
C TYR A 971 24.03 -22.42 36.34
N THR A 972 25.29 -22.21 35.99
CA THR A 972 26.08 -21.01 36.33
C THR A 972 26.51 -20.25 35.07
N HIS A 973 26.66 -20.99 33.97
CA HIS A 973 27.12 -20.51 32.68
C HIS A 973 26.22 -21.08 31.60
N VAL A 974 26.05 -20.33 30.52
CA VAL A 974 25.39 -20.78 29.30
C VAL A 974 26.23 -20.49 28.08
N ARG A 975 26.09 -21.35 27.07
CA ARG A 975 26.70 -21.19 25.76
C ARG A 975 25.60 -21.13 24.71
N LEU A 976 25.52 -20.00 24.02
CA LEU A 976 24.69 -19.86 22.83
C LEU A 976 25.54 -20.26 21.62
N GLN A 977 24.97 -21.08 20.75
CA GLN A 977 25.56 -21.51 19.50
C GLN A 977 24.70 -21.01 18.34
N MET A 978 25.32 -20.44 17.32
CA MET A 978 24.71 -19.90 16.10
C MET A 978 25.28 -20.62 14.89
N TYR A 979 24.43 -21.23 14.07
CA TYR A 979 24.83 -22.11 12.98
C TYR A 979 24.57 -21.50 11.60
N PRO A 980 25.57 -21.41 10.71
CA PRO A 980 27.02 -21.44 10.99
C PRO A 980 27.56 -20.09 11.51
N ASP A 981 26.95 -18.99 11.05
CA ASP A 981 27.26 -17.60 11.36
C ASP A 981 26.03 -16.71 11.07
N GLY A 982 26.06 -15.45 11.51
CA GLY A 982 24.94 -14.52 11.32
C GLY A 982 24.87 -13.44 12.42
N GLY A 983 23.67 -12.91 12.62
CA GLY A 983 23.38 -11.87 13.61
C GLY A 983 22.21 -12.18 14.53
N ILE A 984 22.37 -11.84 15.82
CA ILE A 984 21.36 -11.96 16.87
C ILE A 984 21.32 -10.65 17.66
N ALA A 985 20.14 -10.05 17.80
CA ALA A 985 19.99 -8.77 18.49
C ALA A 985 19.95 -8.95 20.02
N ARG A 986 19.10 -9.84 20.55
CA ARG A 986 19.02 -10.17 21.99
C ARG A 986 18.93 -11.66 22.24
N PHE A 987 19.43 -12.04 23.41
CA PHE A 987 19.24 -13.37 23.97
C PHE A 987 18.74 -13.21 25.41
N ARG A 988 17.58 -13.79 25.72
CA ARG A 988 17.06 -13.90 27.10
C ARG A 988 17.03 -15.35 27.53
N LEU A 989 17.38 -15.57 28.79
CA LEU A 989 17.32 -16.89 29.42
C LEU A 989 16.39 -16.79 30.62
N TYR A 990 15.14 -17.23 30.43
CA TYR A 990 14.12 -17.19 31.47
C TYR A 990 14.29 -18.35 32.43
N GLY A 991 14.26 -18.05 33.72
CA GLY A 991 14.41 -19.05 34.75
C GLY A 991 14.21 -18.53 36.17
N GLN A 992 14.55 -19.37 37.14
CA GLN A 992 14.51 -19.00 38.56
C GLN A 992 15.92 -19.02 39.14
N ALA A 993 16.26 -17.97 39.89
CA ALA A 993 17.50 -17.94 40.64
C ALA A 993 17.46 -18.97 41.76
N VAL A 994 18.51 -19.78 41.87
CA VAL A 994 18.73 -20.68 43.00
C VAL A 994 19.64 -19.94 43.98
N PRO A 995 19.10 -19.40 45.09
CA PRO A 995 19.88 -18.60 46.02
C PRO A 995 20.92 -19.43 46.76
N VAL A 996 22.12 -18.87 46.90
CA VAL A 996 23.17 -19.40 47.78
C VAL A 996 23.14 -18.56 49.06
N PHE A 997 22.57 -19.12 50.12
CA PHE A 997 22.49 -18.45 51.41
C PHE A 997 23.76 -18.65 52.23
N PRO A 998 24.18 -17.66 53.04
CA PRO A 998 25.22 -17.86 54.04
C PRO A 998 24.87 -19.02 54.99
N ASP A 999 25.88 -19.81 55.39
CA ASP A 999 25.71 -20.90 56.38
C ASP A 999 25.29 -20.36 57.75
N ASP A 1000 25.73 -19.15 58.09
CA ASP A 1000 25.43 -18.46 59.33
C ASP A 1000 24.06 -17.76 59.27
N LYS A 1001 23.16 -18.16 60.17
CA LYS A 1001 21.75 -17.76 60.20
C LYS A 1001 21.53 -16.35 60.76
N ASP A 1002 22.48 -15.85 61.53
CA ASP A 1002 22.39 -14.53 62.15
C ASP A 1002 22.84 -13.41 61.22
N VAL A 1003 23.40 -13.77 60.07
CA VAL A 1003 23.83 -12.82 59.03
C VAL A 1003 22.61 -12.13 58.44
N VAL A 1004 22.59 -10.81 58.54
CA VAL A 1004 21.61 -9.97 57.86
C VAL A 1004 22.01 -9.87 56.39
N PHE A 1005 21.09 -10.25 55.50
CA PHE A 1005 21.26 -10.12 54.05
C PHE A 1005 19.98 -9.62 53.39
N GLU A 1006 20.06 -9.26 52.11
CA GLU A 1006 18.92 -8.73 51.37
C GLU A 1006 17.97 -9.86 50.96
N LEU A 1007 16.79 -9.93 51.57
CA LEU A 1007 15.75 -10.91 51.30
C LEU A 1007 14.98 -10.62 50.01
N SER A 1008 14.88 -9.35 49.61
CA SER A 1008 14.16 -8.92 48.40
C SER A 1008 14.97 -9.06 47.12
N ALA A 1009 16.30 -9.25 47.20
CA ALA A 1009 17.17 -9.17 46.03
C ALA A 1009 16.80 -10.23 44.97
N ALA A 1010 16.77 -9.83 43.70
CA ALA A 1010 16.50 -10.77 42.60
C ALA A 1010 17.54 -11.91 42.53
N VAL A 1011 18.81 -11.60 42.85
CA VAL A 1011 19.90 -12.59 42.94
C VAL A 1011 19.69 -13.63 44.03
N ASN A 1012 18.89 -13.31 45.06
CA ASN A 1012 18.54 -14.20 46.15
C ASN A 1012 17.16 -14.86 45.96
N GLY A 1013 16.57 -14.77 44.77
CA GLY A 1013 15.26 -15.35 44.44
C GLY A 1013 14.06 -14.44 44.72
N GLY A 1014 14.29 -13.16 45.03
CA GLY A 1014 13.21 -12.18 45.15
C GLY A 1014 12.53 -11.90 43.80
N ILE A 1015 11.20 -11.84 43.78
CA ILE A 1015 10.41 -11.65 42.56
C ILE A 1015 9.35 -10.57 42.80
N ALA A 1016 9.20 -9.63 41.86
CA ALA A 1016 8.10 -8.69 41.87
C ALA A 1016 6.87 -9.37 41.23
N VAL A 1017 5.81 -9.57 42.00
CA VAL A 1017 4.66 -10.41 41.61
C VAL A 1017 3.62 -9.57 40.87
N SER A 1018 3.19 -8.47 41.46
CA SER A 1018 2.10 -7.64 40.94
C SER A 1018 2.32 -6.16 41.25
N ARG A 1019 1.57 -5.29 40.57
CA ARG A 1019 1.67 -3.82 40.65
C ARG A 1019 0.33 -3.14 40.40
N SER A 1020 0.25 -1.85 40.72
CA SER A 1020 -0.88 -0.98 40.34
C SER A 1020 -0.77 -0.42 38.91
N ASP A 1021 0.35 0.22 38.57
CA ASP A 1021 0.60 0.92 37.30
C ASP A 1021 2.08 0.79 36.90
N GLU A 1022 2.36 0.91 35.60
CA GLU A 1022 3.70 1.16 35.07
C GLU A 1022 3.59 2.13 33.91
N HIS A 1023 4.24 3.27 34.04
CA HIS A 1023 4.38 4.24 32.98
C HIS A 1023 5.75 4.19 32.32
N PHE A 1024 6.80 4.21 33.14
CA PHE A 1024 8.20 4.11 32.73
C PHE A 1024 8.97 3.19 33.66
N GLY A 1025 9.87 2.39 33.09
CA GLY A 1025 10.52 1.33 33.84
C GLY A 1025 9.54 0.23 34.26
N VAL A 1026 10.06 -0.84 34.87
CA VAL A 1026 9.28 -2.03 35.22
C VAL A 1026 9.49 -2.41 36.68
N LYS A 1027 8.50 -3.04 37.32
CA LYS A 1027 8.51 -3.39 38.75
C LYS A 1027 9.70 -4.26 39.16
N GLU A 1028 10.21 -5.09 38.26
CA GLU A 1028 11.36 -5.97 38.50
C GLU A 1028 12.66 -5.17 38.70
N ASN A 1029 12.74 -3.94 38.18
CA ASN A 1029 13.90 -3.06 38.38
C ASN A 1029 14.17 -2.75 39.85
N LEU A 1030 13.12 -2.76 40.68
CA LEU A 1030 13.24 -2.44 42.10
C LEU A 1030 14.12 -3.43 42.86
N LEU A 1031 14.27 -4.65 42.34
CA LEU A 1031 15.03 -5.76 42.95
C LEU A 1031 16.42 -5.97 42.34
N LEU A 1032 16.80 -5.15 41.34
CA LEU A 1032 18.10 -5.27 40.66
C LEU A 1032 19.25 -4.78 41.56
N PRO A 1033 20.47 -5.31 41.36
CA PRO A 1033 21.64 -4.79 42.04
C PRO A 1033 21.94 -3.33 41.63
N ASN A 1034 22.73 -2.64 42.46
CA ASN A 1034 23.12 -1.22 42.30
C ASN A 1034 21.94 -0.24 42.39
N ARG A 1035 22.17 1.06 42.12
CA ARG A 1035 21.18 2.16 42.25
C ARG A 1035 20.54 2.60 40.91
N GLY A 1036 20.77 1.86 39.83
CA GLY A 1036 20.38 2.26 38.47
C GLY A 1036 21.29 3.36 37.88
N ILE A 1037 21.30 3.50 36.55
CA ILE A 1037 22.12 4.50 35.84
C ILE A 1037 21.29 5.77 35.59
N ASN A 1038 20.00 5.60 35.33
CA ASN A 1038 19.04 6.67 35.11
C ASN A 1038 17.61 6.25 35.55
N MET A 1039 16.61 7.10 35.33
CA MET A 1039 15.21 6.82 35.72
C MET A 1039 14.60 5.60 35.02
N GLY A 1040 15.03 5.26 33.80
CA GLY A 1040 14.53 4.09 33.06
C GLY A 1040 14.92 2.75 33.70
N ASP A 1041 15.92 2.76 34.58
CA ASP A 1041 16.34 1.60 35.37
C ASP A 1041 15.59 1.47 36.71
N GLY A 1042 14.54 2.28 36.93
CA GLY A 1042 13.66 2.21 38.11
C GLY A 1042 12.24 1.75 37.75
N TRP A 1043 11.28 2.05 38.62
CA TRP A 1043 9.85 1.89 38.40
C TRP A 1043 9.16 3.25 38.60
N GLU A 1044 8.36 3.69 37.63
CA GLU A 1044 7.65 4.96 37.64
C GLU A 1044 6.20 4.80 37.18
N THR A 1045 5.28 5.45 37.89
CA THR A 1045 3.84 5.46 37.61
C THR A 1045 3.36 6.78 37.00
N LYS A 1046 2.17 6.75 36.39
CA LYS A 1046 1.55 7.93 35.79
C LYS A 1046 1.19 8.94 36.87
N ARG A 1047 1.40 10.23 36.55
CA ARG A 1047 0.93 11.32 37.42
C ARG A 1047 -0.59 11.28 37.56
N THR A 1048 -1.05 11.13 38.79
CA THR A 1048 -2.48 11.10 39.14
C THR A 1048 -2.96 12.45 39.69
N ARG A 1049 -4.28 12.62 39.75
CA ARG A 1049 -4.92 13.82 40.32
C ARG A 1049 -6.09 13.40 41.21
N GLY A 1050 -5.86 13.36 42.52
CA GLY A 1050 -6.86 12.95 43.51
C GLY A 1050 -6.23 12.21 44.69
N GLU A 1051 -7.05 11.56 45.51
CA GLU A 1051 -6.59 10.54 46.45
C GLU A 1051 -6.33 9.25 45.67
N HIS A 1052 -5.06 8.92 45.50
CA HIS A 1052 -4.60 7.72 44.80
C HIS A 1052 -3.32 7.22 45.48
N VAL A 1053 -3.05 5.92 45.38
CA VAL A 1053 -1.79 5.30 45.80
C VAL A 1053 -1.39 4.27 44.76
N ASP A 1054 -0.09 4.19 44.49
CA ASP A 1054 0.47 3.14 43.65
C ASP A 1054 1.26 2.14 44.48
N TRP A 1055 1.33 0.90 44.04
CA TRP A 1055 1.95 -0.16 44.84
C TRP A 1055 2.60 -1.25 43.98
N VAL A 1056 3.53 -1.98 44.60
CA VAL A 1056 4.14 -3.21 44.06
C VAL A 1056 4.22 -4.26 45.17
N VAL A 1057 3.84 -5.50 44.84
CA VAL A 1057 3.96 -6.67 45.71
C VAL A 1057 5.20 -7.48 45.31
N PHE A 1058 5.98 -7.87 46.30
CA PHE A 1058 7.21 -8.64 46.17
C PHE A 1058 7.12 -9.93 46.96
N ARG A 1059 7.56 -11.03 46.34
CA ARG A 1059 7.90 -12.27 47.02
C ARG A 1059 9.36 -12.21 47.43
N LEU A 1060 9.64 -12.39 48.72
CA LEU A 1060 11.00 -12.45 49.23
C LEU A 1060 11.64 -13.78 48.82
N GLY A 1061 12.95 -13.77 48.56
CA GLY A 1061 13.69 -14.97 48.14
C GLY A 1061 13.75 -16.06 49.22
N ALA A 1062 13.56 -15.68 50.48
CA ALA A 1062 13.28 -16.61 51.57
C ALA A 1062 12.40 -15.92 52.63
N PRO A 1063 11.52 -16.66 53.31
CA PRO A 1063 10.83 -16.15 54.49
C PRO A 1063 11.83 -15.71 55.56
N GLY A 1064 11.58 -14.57 56.19
CA GLY A 1064 12.51 -14.02 57.18
C GLY A 1064 11.97 -12.86 58.01
N THR A 1065 12.69 -12.54 59.08
CA THR A 1065 12.41 -11.36 59.92
C THR A 1065 13.15 -10.14 59.35
N ILE A 1066 12.49 -8.98 59.37
CA ILE A 1066 13.01 -7.74 58.79
C ILE A 1066 13.91 -7.03 59.82
N ASP A 1067 15.12 -6.66 59.42
CA ASP A 1067 16.05 -5.87 60.22
C ASP A 1067 15.97 -4.38 59.85
N HIS A 1068 16.05 -4.08 58.56
CA HIS A 1068 15.86 -2.72 58.03
C HIS A 1068 15.41 -2.72 56.56
N ILE A 1069 14.79 -1.62 56.14
CA ILE A 1069 14.30 -1.42 54.77
C ILE A 1069 15.02 -0.22 54.15
N VAL A 1070 15.39 -0.32 52.87
CA VAL A 1070 15.94 0.79 52.08
C VAL A 1070 15.06 1.04 50.87
N ILE A 1071 14.57 2.28 50.74
CA ILE A 1071 13.83 2.75 49.57
C ILE A 1071 14.69 3.82 48.88
N ASP A 1072 15.17 3.52 47.69
CA ASP A 1072 16.03 4.43 46.92
C ASP A 1072 15.23 5.13 45.83
N THR A 1073 15.24 6.46 45.82
CA THR A 1073 14.65 7.30 44.76
C THR A 1073 15.70 7.85 43.80
N GLY A 1074 16.85 7.17 43.68
CA GLY A 1074 17.94 7.51 42.76
C GLY A 1074 17.45 7.91 41.37
N HIS A 1075 17.97 9.02 40.86
CA HIS A 1075 17.60 9.67 39.58
C HIS A 1075 16.20 10.29 39.50
N PHE A 1076 15.27 9.95 40.39
CA PHE A 1076 13.94 10.58 40.47
C PHE A 1076 14.03 11.91 41.23
N ARG A 1077 14.24 13.00 40.50
CA ARG A 1077 14.48 14.34 41.08
C ARG A 1077 13.24 15.22 41.15
N GLY A 1078 12.35 15.10 40.16
CA GLY A 1078 11.14 15.92 40.03
C GLY A 1078 9.83 15.14 40.16
N ASN A 1079 9.93 13.81 40.18
CA ASN A 1079 8.86 12.83 40.12
C ASN A 1079 9.06 11.70 41.16
N PHE A 1080 9.84 11.93 42.20
CA PHE A 1080 9.88 11.02 43.37
C PHE A 1080 8.54 11.07 44.11
N PRO A 1081 8.13 9.99 44.78
CA PRO A 1081 6.89 9.98 45.53
C PRO A 1081 6.91 10.97 46.69
N GLN A 1082 5.74 11.47 47.10
CA GLN A 1082 5.65 12.37 48.25
C GLN A 1082 5.85 11.62 49.56
N LYS A 1083 5.27 10.41 49.65
CA LYS A 1083 5.43 9.49 50.77
C LYS A 1083 5.56 8.04 50.30
N VAL A 1084 6.17 7.23 51.14
CA VAL A 1084 6.30 5.78 50.96
C VAL A 1084 5.82 5.05 52.21
N GLN A 1085 5.22 3.88 52.03
CA GLN A 1085 4.68 3.02 53.08
C GLN A 1085 4.96 1.56 52.70
N VAL A 1086 5.15 0.69 53.68
CA VAL A 1086 5.45 -0.74 53.43
C VAL A 1086 4.60 -1.64 54.31
N PHE A 1087 4.02 -2.66 53.69
CA PHE A 1087 3.32 -3.76 54.35
C PHE A 1087 4.07 -5.07 54.14
N ALA A 1088 3.88 -6.05 55.02
CA ALA A 1088 4.40 -7.39 54.87
C ALA A 1088 3.37 -8.44 55.30
N ILE A 1089 3.47 -9.65 54.74
CA ILE A 1089 2.55 -10.75 55.01
C ILE A 1089 3.30 -12.09 54.92
N GLN A 1090 2.86 -13.05 55.72
CA GLN A 1090 3.28 -14.45 55.63
C GLN A 1090 2.16 -15.24 54.95
N SER A 1091 2.46 -15.75 53.76
CA SER A 1091 1.54 -16.55 52.94
C SER A 1091 2.33 -17.66 52.21
N GLU A 1092 1.69 -18.81 52.01
CA GLU A 1092 2.23 -19.93 51.21
C GLU A 1092 2.14 -19.67 49.69
N GLY A 1093 1.19 -18.84 49.26
CA GLY A 1093 1.02 -18.41 47.87
C GLY A 1093 1.10 -16.89 47.71
N ASP A 1094 0.97 -16.42 46.48
CA ASP A 1094 1.02 -14.98 46.16
C ASP A 1094 -0.25 -14.27 46.63
N PRO A 1095 -0.16 -13.34 47.59
CA PRO A 1095 -1.31 -12.61 48.11
C PRO A 1095 -1.74 -11.48 47.17
N ASP A 1096 -3.05 -11.21 47.12
CA ASP A 1096 -3.59 -10.04 46.44
C ASP A 1096 -3.23 -8.75 47.19
N ALA A 1097 -3.20 -7.62 46.49
CA ALA A 1097 -2.81 -6.35 47.08
C ALA A 1097 -3.78 -5.83 48.17
N ASP A 1098 -5.04 -6.24 48.11
CA ASP A 1098 -6.11 -5.84 49.04
C ASP A 1098 -6.40 -6.89 50.14
N ASP A 1099 -5.55 -7.90 50.30
CA ASP A 1099 -5.72 -8.95 51.29
C ASP A 1099 -5.75 -8.40 52.74
N GLU A 1100 -6.63 -8.94 53.60
CA GLU A 1100 -6.75 -8.53 55.00
C GLU A 1100 -5.52 -8.93 55.84
N GLY A 1101 -4.69 -9.87 55.33
CA GLY A 1101 -3.48 -10.34 56.01
C GLY A 1101 -2.28 -9.38 55.99
N TRP A 1102 -2.34 -8.27 55.25
CA TRP A 1102 -1.24 -7.31 55.17
C TRP A 1102 -1.01 -6.56 56.50
N VAL A 1103 0.17 -6.76 57.09
CA VAL A 1103 0.60 -6.06 58.31
C VAL A 1103 1.43 -4.84 57.94
N GLU A 1104 1.08 -3.67 58.50
CA GLU A 1104 1.89 -2.47 58.30
C GLU A 1104 3.24 -2.60 59.02
N VAL A 1105 4.33 -2.47 58.26
CA VAL A 1105 5.71 -2.55 58.77
C VAL A 1105 6.36 -1.17 58.76
N LEU A 1106 6.08 -0.34 57.76
CA LEU A 1106 6.54 1.05 57.70
C LEU A 1106 5.33 1.97 57.49
N PRO A 1107 4.96 2.82 58.47
CA PRO A 1107 3.89 3.81 58.30
C PRO A 1107 4.29 4.87 57.25
N PRO A 1108 3.35 5.66 56.70
CA PRO A 1108 3.64 6.64 55.64
C PRO A 1108 4.75 7.64 55.99
N GLN A 1109 5.94 7.46 55.43
CA GLN A 1109 7.11 8.32 55.61
C GLN A 1109 7.29 9.26 54.42
N LYS A 1110 7.77 10.48 54.67
CA LYS A 1110 8.09 11.43 53.60
C LYS A 1110 9.37 11.00 52.87
N SER A 1111 9.31 10.94 51.56
CA SER A 1111 10.46 10.68 50.68
C SER A 1111 11.05 11.97 50.11
N GLY A 1112 12.31 11.90 49.70
CA GLY A 1112 13.07 12.95 49.04
C GLY A 1112 13.55 12.56 47.65
N PRO A 1113 14.05 13.52 46.86
CA PRO A 1113 14.59 13.27 45.53
C PRO A 1113 15.99 12.63 45.59
N ASP A 1114 16.26 11.69 44.68
CA ASP A 1114 17.61 11.18 44.38
C ASP A 1114 18.40 10.69 45.61
N ALA A 1115 17.73 10.01 46.55
CA ALA A 1115 18.29 9.63 47.85
C ALA A 1115 17.92 8.20 48.28
N GLU A 1116 18.82 7.56 49.03
CA GLU A 1116 18.55 6.30 49.72
C GLU A 1116 17.92 6.59 51.08
N HIS A 1117 16.69 6.11 51.28
CA HIS A 1117 15.95 6.25 52.54
C HIS A 1117 16.04 4.93 53.30
N ARG A 1118 16.86 4.91 54.36
CA ARG A 1118 17.03 3.75 55.24
C ARG A 1118 16.14 3.88 56.47
N TYR A 1119 15.30 2.87 56.71
CA TYR A 1119 14.36 2.79 57.81
C TYR A 1119 14.74 1.62 58.73
N GLU A 1120 15.06 1.92 59.98
CA GLU A 1120 15.36 0.92 61.03
C GLU A 1120 14.48 1.15 62.26
N LYS A 1121 14.48 2.38 62.78
CA LYS A 1121 13.77 2.75 64.01
C LYS A 1121 12.29 3.02 63.81
N ASP A 1122 11.90 3.32 62.58
CA ASP A 1122 10.52 3.66 62.21
C ASP A 1122 9.70 2.42 61.84
N LEU A 1123 10.33 1.24 61.83
CA LEU A 1123 9.69 -0.03 61.52
C LEU A 1123 8.89 -0.55 62.71
N GLN A 1124 7.76 -1.18 62.42
CA GLN A 1124 6.85 -1.80 63.38
C GLN A 1124 6.61 -3.26 62.98
N ASN A 1125 6.19 -4.11 63.93
CA ASN A 1125 5.83 -5.51 63.69
C ASN A 1125 6.93 -6.41 63.08
N ILE A 1126 8.21 -6.07 63.26
CA ILE A 1126 9.35 -6.77 62.63
C ILE A 1126 9.73 -8.13 63.23
N ASP A 1127 9.14 -8.51 64.37
CA ASP A 1127 9.46 -9.77 65.08
C ASP A 1127 8.85 -11.01 64.40
N GLN A 1128 8.02 -10.83 63.37
CA GLN A 1128 7.37 -11.91 62.62
C GLN A 1128 8.18 -12.27 61.37
N ALA A 1129 8.12 -13.54 60.97
CA ALA A 1129 8.64 -13.97 59.68
C ALA A 1129 7.65 -13.62 58.58
N TYR A 1130 8.14 -12.96 57.53
CA TYR A 1130 7.35 -12.57 56.36
C TYR A 1130 7.88 -13.23 55.10
N SER A 1131 6.99 -13.59 54.19
CA SER A 1131 7.32 -14.16 52.87
C SER A 1131 7.13 -13.15 51.75
N HIS A 1132 6.29 -12.14 51.94
CA HIS A 1132 6.01 -11.10 50.95
C HIS A 1132 6.07 -9.71 51.56
N ALA A 1133 6.38 -8.72 50.73
CA ALA A 1133 6.37 -7.30 51.08
C ALA A 1133 5.62 -6.50 50.01
N LYS A 1134 4.94 -5.43 50.40
CA LYS A 1134 4.21 -4.52 49.51
C LYS A 1134 4.70 -3.09 49.72
N LEU A 1135 5.34 -2.52 48.71
CA LEU A 1135 5.71 -1.11 48.69
C LEU A 1135 4.52 -0.31 48.18
N VAL A 1136 4.16 0.75 48.90
CA VAL A 1136 3.14 1.73 48.49
C VAL A 1136 3.78 3.09 48.36
N ILE A 1137 3.56 3.76 47.24
CA ILE A 1137 4.00 5.13 46.97
C ILE A 1137 2.77 6.05 46.87
N ILE A 1138 2.90 7.26 47.40
CA ILE A 1138 1.77 8.19 47.57
C ILE A 1138 2.14 9.58 47.04
N PRO A 1139 1.28 10.22 46.23
CA PRO A 1139 0.14 9.62 45.52
C PRO A 1139 0.58 8.74 44.34
N ASP A 1140 1.71 9.10 43.72
CA ASP A 1140 2.33 8.48 42.55
C ASP A 1140 3.82 8.87 42.52
N GLY A 1141 4.58 8.36 41.55
CA GLY A 1141 5.96 8.78 41.31
C GLY A 1141 6.87 7.63 40.91
N GLY A 1142 8.18 7.82 41.09
CA GLY A 1142 9.20 6.85 40.74
C GLY A 1142 10.14 6.46 41.88
N VAL A 1143 10.49 5.18 41.92
CA VAL A 1143 11.42 4.57 42.88
C VAL A 1143 12.47 3.78 42.10
N SER A 1144 13.74 3.93 42.47
CA SER A 1144 14.84 3.19 41.85
C SER A 1144 14.95 1.79 42.42
N ARG A 1145 15.05 1.62 43.75
CA ARG A 1145 15.22 0.31 44.40
C ARG A 1145 14.39 0.16 45.66
N PHE A 1146 13.98 -1.07 45.91
CA PHE A 1146 13.35 -1.52 47.15
C PHE A 1146 14.14 -2.68 47.73
N ARG A 1147 14.76 -2.46 48.90
CA ARG A 1147 15.59 -3.47 49.58
C ARG A 1147 15.07 -3.79 50.96
N VAL A 1148 14.85 -5.06 51.22
CA VAL A 1148 14.45 -5.59 52.53
C VAL A 1148 15.62 -6.41 53.07
N PHE A 1149 16.28 -5.91 54.11
CA PHE A 1149 17.35 -6.61 54.79
C PHE A 1149 16.78 -7.35 56.01
N GLY A 1150 17.19 -8.59 56.19
CA GLY A 1150 16.64 -9.42 57.25
C GLY A 1150 17.43 -10.69 57.51
N ARG A 1151 16.91 -11.49 58.45
CA ARG A 1151 17.44 -12.82 58.79
C ARG A 1151 16.45 -13.88 58.33
N ARG A 1152 16.95 -14.97 57.76
CA ARG A 1152 16.11 -16.06 57.27
C ARG A 1152 15.42 -16.78 58.44
N SER A 1153 14.11 -16.94 58.37
CA SER A 1153 13.37 -17.84 59.26
C SER A 1153 13.45 -19.24 58.68
N VAL A 1154 14.05 -20.17 59.41
CA VAL A 1154 14.13 -21.58 59.00
C VAL A 1154 12.88 -22.30 59.50
N GLU A 1155 12.18 -23.01 58.62
CA GLU A 1155 11.57 -24.29 59.01
C GLU A 1155 12.62 -25.37 59.10
#